data_AF-A0A395HA29-F1
#
_entry.id   AF-A0A395HA29-F1
#
_cell.length_a   1.000
_cell.length_b   1.000
_cell.length_c   1.000
_cell.angle_alpha   90.00
_cell.angle_beta   90.00
_cell.angle_gamma   90.00
#
_symmetry.space_group_name_H-M   'P 1'
#
loop_
_entity.id
_entity.type
_entity.pdbx_description
1 polymer ?
#
loop_
_entity_poly.entity_id
_entity_poly.type
_entity_poly.pdbx_seq_one_letter_code
_entity_poly.pdbx_strand_id
1 'polypeptide(L)'
;MASASLSAAAATVTTSASAVPPLFPGETVQLTDDALARAATALKNETLARMFAFGASNTTIVNGTRDHSCKLMPGDAAWPAESTWKIFDQLLGGSLLKPVPLAAYCYPDWLEYDAEKCSEITSDWLDASLHFEDPTSIMLPLYEGRSCMATGYNYTTTCTQGAYPTYVVNVSTVAQIQLAVNFARNQNLRLVVKNTGHDFNGKPSGKGALSIWTHWLKDKAFYPSFKADNGYSGPAMKLATGIQAWEAYEFAKACNVTVIGGEGATVGVAGGYTFGGGHSPLSSMYGMAADQVLAMEVVLADGRFVTATSKQNSDIFWMLRGGGGSTIGVVTSLTIKAYPKLPTTTVTFNWTISDTPNAEAFWASFRSYLDNFETFVDAGTYGYYYLGASSLEIGTTYAGDTDYYFRMESFVAPNMTIPETKKLLKPWFDTLDSLNVSYTPWYNHADNFHDVWKVAFPLEGGGSDVVKTASRLLPRKVFRSQELRNRNFLAHKDAIEKGLFIAGFHISGTGISVKPPTDNAVLPAWRDALAHVIVGSEWNFTSSWETVHNSSLFVTNWMDALRDISPDSGAYMSEADLLEPNLQEAFYGVNYPRLYELKQKYDPTGLFFALTAVGAEDWEVQVTDPLPYSWNNNGRLCPKSA
;
A
#
# COMPACT_ATOMS: atom_id res chain seq x y z
N MET A 1 -20.87 -47.68 9.23
CA MET A 1 -20.02 -46.65 9.86
C MET A 1 -20.36 -45.33 9.22
N ALA A 2 -21.02 -44.42 9.93
CA ALA A 2 -21.32 -43.08 9.42
C ALA A 2 -20.00 -42.37 9.09
N SER A 3 -19.81 -41.90 7.85
CA SER A 3 -18.69 -41.02 7.55
C SER A 3 -18.99 -39.70 8.26
N ALA A 4 -18.18 -39.33 9.25
CA ALA A 4 -18.29 -38.01 9.85
C ALA A 4 -18.09 -36.99 8.71
N SER A 5 -19.10 -36.16 8.44
CA SER A 5 -18.97 -35.07 7.47
C SER A 5 -17.91 -34.11 7.98
N LEU A 6 -16.87 -33.86 7.18
CA LEU A 6 -15.87 -32.85 7.51
C LEU A 6 -16.56 -31.48 7.57
N SER A 7 -16.37 -30.75 8.68
CA SER A 7 -16.93 -29.43 8.91
C SER A 7 -15.81 -28.38 9.01
N ALA A 8 -16.19 -27.11 9.03
CA ALA A 8 -15.24 -26.02 9.27
C ALA A 8 -14.43 -26.25 10.55
N ALA A 9 -13.12 -26.08 10.48
CA ALA A 9 -12.22 -26.25 11.62
C ALA A 9 -12.08 -24.93 12.38
N ALA A 10 -13.03 -24.68 13.28
CA ALA A 10 -13.01 -23.50 14.13
C ALA A 10 -13.57 -23.79 15.53
N ALA A 11 -13.29 -22.87 16.45
CA ALA A 11 -13.95 -22.74 17.73
C ALA A 11 -14.22 -21.26 18.01
N THR A 12 -15.33 -20.98 18.68
CA THR A 12 -15.60 -19.64 19.22
C THR A 12 -14.88 -19.52 20.55
N VAL A 13 -13.93 -18.60 20.63
CA VAL A 13 -13.17 -18.30 21.85
C VAL A 13 -13.89 -17.17 22.58
N THR A 14 -14.25 -17.40 23.84
CA THR A 14 -14.74 -16.34 24.72
C THR A 14 -13.60 -15.38 25.02
N THR A 15 -13.75 -14.13 24.59
CA THR A 15 -12.82 -13.07 24.97
C THR A 15 -12.81 -12.95 26.49
N SER A 16 -11.65 -13.16 27.13
CA SER A 16 -11.50 -12.74 28.53
C SER A 16 -11.73 -11.23 28.61
N ALA A 17 -12.25 -10.76 29.74
CA ALA A 17 -12.47 -9.33 29.99
C ALA A 17 -11.19 -8.46 29.99
N SER A 18 -10.04 -9.02 29.60
CA SER A 18 -8.71 -8.39 29.65
C SER A 18 -8.11 -8.03 28.29
N ALA A 19 -8.69 -8.47 27.16
CA ALA A 19 -8.23 -8.04 25.84
C ALA A 19 -8.73 -6.62 25.55
N VAL A 20 -7.86 -5.63 25.64
CA VAL A 20 -8.13 -4.25 25.25
C VAL A 20 -7.36 -3.98 23.96
N PRO A 21 -8.02 -3.81 22.80
CA PRO A 21 -9.46 -3.72 22.56
C PRO A 21 -10.19 -5.09 22.47
N PRO A 22 -11.53 -5.14 22.66
CA PRO A 22 -12.33 -6.32 22.36
C PRO A 22 -12.16 -6.83 20.93
N LEU A 23 -12.18 -8.16 20.75
CA LEU A 23 -12.17 -8.81 19.43
C LEU A 23 -13.49 -8.57 18.68
N PHE A 24 -13.41 -8.40 17.37
CA PHE A 24 -14.59 -8.41 16.50
C PHE A 24 -15.19 -9.82 16.39
N PRO A 25 -16.46 -9.98 15.99
CA PRO A 25 -17.10 -11.29 15.87
C PRO A 25 -16.28 -12.30 15.05
N GLY A 26 -15.78 -11.90 13.87
CA GLY A 26 -14.92 -12.73 13.03
C GLY A 26 -13.57 -13.10 13.69
N GLU A 27 -13.07 -12.27 14.62
CA GLU A 27 -11.84 -12.52 15.37
C GLU A 27 -12.03 -13.51 16.53
N THR A 28 -13.26 -13.68 17.02
CA THR A 28 -13.58 -14.69 18.04
C THR A 28 -13.65 -16.12 17.47
N VAL A 29 -13.81 -16.26 16.15
CA VAL A 29 -13.84 -17.54 15.46
C VAL A 29 -12.42 -17.91 15.04
N GLN A 30 -11.79 -18.78 15.81
CA GLN A 30 -10.37 -19.10 15.70
C GLN A 30 -10.14 -20.58 15.47
N LEU A 31 -9.03 -20.91 14.83
CA LEU A 31 -8.46 -22.25 14.82
C LEU A 31 -7.77 -22.48 16.17
N THR A 32 -8.13 -23.57 16.84
CA THR A 32 -7.52 -23.99 18.12
C THR A 32 -6.90 -25.38 17.98
N ASP A 33 -6.01 -25.74 18.90
CA ASP A 33 -5.41 -27.09 18.94
C ASP A 33 -6.50 -28.18 19.03
N ASP A 34 -7.59 -27.93 19.78
CA ASP A 34 -8.76 -28.83 19.85
C ASP A 34 -9.54 -28.90 18.53
N ALA A 35 -9.72 -27.77 17.84
CA ALA A 35 -10.37 -27.75 16.53
C ALA A 35 -9.57 -28.54 15.49
N LEU A 36 -8.24 -28.40 15.51
CA LEU A 36 -7.32 -29.19 14.69
C LEU A 36 -7.35 -30.68 15.04
N ALA A 37 -7.39 -31.03 16.33
CA ALA A 37 -7.49 -32.43 16.75
C ALA A 37 -8.80 -33.10 16.28
N ARG A 38 -9.92 -32.37 16.34
CA ARG A 38 -11.20 -32.84 15.79
C ARG A 38 -11.14 -33.01 14.28
N ALA A 39 -10.59 -32.03 13.56
CA ALA A 39 -10.41 -32.10 12.11
C ALA A 39 -9.51 -33.28 11.70
N ALA A 40 -8.38 -33.47 12.39
CA ALA A 40 -7.46 -34.59 12.16
C ALA A 40 -8.15 -35.95 12.36
N THR A 41 -8.97 -36.07 13.41
CA THR A 41 -9.76 -37.28 13.69
C THR A 41 -10.79 -37.55 12.59
N ALA A 42 -11.45 -36.49 12.09
CA ALA A 42 -12.41 -36.61 11.00
C ALA A 42 -11.76 -36.99 9.67
N LEU A 43 -10.57 -36.45 9.37
CA LEU A 43 -9.80 -36.74 8.16
C LEU A 43 -9.29 -38.18 8.09
N LYS A 44 -9.00 -38.80 9.25
CA LYS A 44 -8.42 -40.16 9.35
C LYS A 44 -7.17 -40.36 8.49
N ASN A 45 -6.40 -39.29 8.28
CA ASN A 45 -5.19 -39.27 7.48
C ASN A 45 -4.21 -38.26 8.09
N GLU A 46 -3.16 -38.75 8.74
CA GLU A 46 -2.18 -37.89 9.41
C GLU A 46 -1.44 -36.97 8.45
N THR A 47 -1.13 -37.44 7.25
CA THR A 47 -0.43 -36.64 6.23
C THR A 47 -1.28 -35.43 5.84
N LEU A 48 -2.59 -35.62 5.61
CA LEU A 48 -3.52 -34.53 5.32
C LEU A 48 -3.71 -33.62 6.54
N ALA A 49 -3.85 -34.17 7.74
CA ALA A 49 -4.01 -33.38 8.96
C ALA A 49 -2.81 -32.45 9.22
N ARG A 50 -1.58 -32.93 8.97
CA ARG A 50 -0.34 -32.15 9.13
C ARG A 50 -0.28 -30.94 8.19
N MET A 51 -1.02 -30.94 7.07
CA MET A 51 -1.08 -29.78 6.18
C MET A 51 -1.69 -28.55 6.86
N PHE A 52 -2.57 -28.74 7.85
CA PHE A 52 -3.31 -27.64 8.50
C PHE A 52 -2.80 -27.30 9.90
N ALA A 53 -1.80 -28.03 10.41
CA ALA A 53 -1.27 -27.86 11.75
C ALA A 53 -0.54 -26.51 11.93
N PHE A 54 -0.52 -25.98 13.17
CA PHE A 54 0.31 -24.84 13.53
C PHE A 54 1.81 -25.13 13.41
N GLY A 55 2.60 -24.08 13.23
CA GLY A 55 4.06 -24.15 13.30
C GLY A 55 4.54 -24.44 14.73
N ALA A 56 5.70 -25.08 14.85
CA ALA A 56 6.32 -25.28 16.16
C ALA A 56 6.84 -23.92 16.70
N SER A 57 6.42 -23.53 17.91
CA SER A 57 6.82 -22.25 18.53
C SER A 57 8.32 -22.15 18.85
N ASN A 58 9.08 -23.24 18.73
CA ASN A 58 10.52 -23.31 18.91
C ASN A 58 11.16 -24.14 17.77
N THR A 59 11.28 -23.57 16.58
CA THR A 59 12.40 -23.97 15.71
C THR A 59 13.66 -23.30 16.25
N THR A 60 14.28 -23.92 17.26
CA THR A 60 15.74 -23.82 17.42
C THR A 60 16.36 -24.00 16.05
N ILE A 61 17.20 -23.05 15.65
CA ILE A 61 18.04 -23.13 14.46
C ILE A 61 18.87 -24.41 14.59
N VAL A 62 18.42 -25.50 13.96
CA VAL A 62 19.23 -26.70 13.81
C VAL A 62 20.20 -26.39 12.68
N ASN A 63 21.44 -26.12 13.07
CA ASN A 63 22.66 -26.02 12.27
C ASN A 63 22.51 -26.28 10.75
N GLY A 64 22.75 -25.22 9.96
CA GLY A 64 23.56 -25.31 8.75
C GLY A 64 22.98 -26.11 7.58
N THR A 65 21.85 -25.66 7.03
CA THR A 65 21.53 -25.55 5.59
C THR A 65 20.03 -25.29 5.52
N ARG A 66 19.64 -24.04 5.26
CA ARG A 66 18.23 -23.75 4.97
C ARG A 66 18.00 -24.22 3.54
N ASP A 67 17.44 -25.42 3.37
CA ASP A 67 17.03 -25.89 2.05
C ASP A 67 15.72 -25.18 1.68
N HIS A 68 15.83 -23.87 1.46
CA HIS A 68 14.77 -23.15 0.80
C HIS A 68 14.69 -23.74 -0.61
N SER A 69 13.50 -24.18 -1.01
CA SER A 69 13.20 -24.58 -2.38
C SER A 69 12.24 -23.57 -2.99
N CYS A 70 12.20 -23.52 -4.33
CA CYS A 70 11.19 -22.72 -5.00
C CYS A 70 9.79 -23.11 -4.54
N LYS A 71 8.92 -22.11 -4.41
CA LYS A 71 7.51 -22.35 -4.08
C LYS A 71 6.86 -23.19 -5.18
N LEU A 72 5.98 -24.09 -4.77
CA LEU A 72 5.23 -24.94 -5.69
C LEU A 72 4.26 -24.10 -6.52
N MET A 73 4.02 -24.52 -7.76
CA MET A 73 3.06 -23.93 -8.69
C MET A 73 2.19 -25.02 -9.34
N PRO A 74 1.01 -24.66 -9.87
CA PRO A 74 0.21 -25.58 -10.67
C PRO A 74 1.05 -26.24 -11.76
N GLY A 75 0.93 -27.57 -11.87
CA GLY A 75 1.71 -28.39 -12.80
C GLY A 75 2.92 -29.09 -12.18
N ASP A 76 3.38 -28.66 -10.99
CA ASP A 76 4.43 -29.39 -10.27
C ASP A 76 3.91 -30.74 -9.75
N ALA A 77 4.76 -31.77 -9.76
CA ALA A 77 4.40 -33.11 -9.26
C ALA A 77 3.96 -33.12 -7.78
N ALA A 78 4.49 -32.19 -6.98
CA ALA A 78 4.14 -32.02 -5.57
C ALA A 78 2.99 -31.04 -5.33
N TRP A 79 2.43 -30.42 -6.37
CA TRP A 79 1.28 -29.53 -6.24
C TRP A 79 0.10 -30.27 -5.59
N PRO A 80 -0.62 -29.67 -4.61
CA PRO A 80 -1.72 -30.36 -3.95
C PRO A 80 -2.79 -30.79 -4.96
N ALA A 81 -3.21 -32.06 -4.86
CA ALA A 81 -4.26 -32.61 -5.71
C ALA A 81 -5.61 -31.91 -5.45
N GLU A 82 -6.51 -31.96 -6.44
CA GLU A 82 -7.87 -31.38 -6.33
C GLU A 82 -8.66 -31.89 -5.11
N SER A 83 -8.45 -33.15 -4.69
CA SER A 83 -9.06 -33.67 -3.46
C SER A 83 -8.56 -32.96 -2.20
N THR A 84 -7.28 -32.55 -2.16
CA THR A 84 -6.69 -31.80 -1.05
C THR A 84 -7.27 -30.39 -1.00
N TRP A 85 -7.41 -29.72 -2.16
CA TRP A 85 -8.07 -28.41 -2.25
C TRP A 85 -9.54 -28.45 -1.79
N LYS A 86 -10.28 -29.50 -2.16
CA LYS A 86 -11.66 -29.71 -1.66
C LYS A 86 -11.73 -29.90 -0.15
N ILE A 87 -10.78 -30.64 0.43
CA ILE A 87 -10.69 -30.81 1.89
C ILE A 87 -10.38 -29.47 2.56
N PHE A 88 -9.43 -28.71 2.01
CA PHE A 88 -9.11 -27.37 2.51
C PHE A 88 -10.34 -26.46 2.48
N ASP A 89 -11.10 -26.44 1.38
CA ASP A 89 -12.34 -25.67 1.28
C ASP A 89 -13.41 -26.09 2.31
N GLN A 90 -13.58 -27.40 2.54
CA GLN A 90 -14.47 -27.91 3.59
C GLN A 90 -14.06 -27.43 5.00
N LEU A 91 -12.75 -27.41 5.30
CA LEU A 91 -12.23 -26.90 6.57
C LEU A 91 -12.38 -25.38 6.70
N LEU A 92 -12.35 -24.65 5.58
CA LEU A 92 -12.62 -23.21 5.51
C LEU A 92 -14.11 -22.88 5.61
N GLY A 93 -15.00 -23.87 5.43
CA GLY A 93 -16.44 -23.66 5.39
C GLY A 93 -16.96 -23.15 4.04
N GLY A 94 -16.31 -23.49 2.93
CA GLY A 94 -16.74 -23.11 1.58
C GLY A 94 -16.22 -21.74 1.11
N SER A 95 -15.16 -21.22 1.74
CA SER A 95 -14.61 -19.88 1.45
C SER A 95 -13.42 -19.88 0.49
N LEU A 96 -13.07 -21.03 -0.09
CA LEU A 96 -12.04 -21.12 -1.13
C LEU A 96 -12.63 -20.81 -2.50
N LEU A 97 -12.04 -19.84 -3.18
CA LEU A 97 -12.32 -19.51 -4.57
C LEU A 97 -11.20 -20.06 -5.46
N LYS A 98 -11.56 -20.48 -6.68
CA LYS A 98 -10.65 -20.77 -7.79
C LYS A 98 -10.96 -19.83 -8.96
N PRO A 99 -10.71 -18.52 -8.80
CA PRO A 99 -11.07 -17.52 -9.81
C PRO A 99 -10.13 -17.59 -11.02
N VAL A 100 -10.60 -17.05 -12.14
CA VAL A 100 -9.78 -16.74 -13.32
C VAL A 100 -9.41 -15.25 -13.30
N PRO A 101 -8.38 -14.81 -14.06
CA PRO A 101 -8.07 -13.38 -14.17
C PRO A 101 -9.29 -12.55 -14.58
N LEU A 102 -9.44 -11.34 -14.02
CA LEU A 102 -10.61 -10.47 -14.23
C LEU A 102 -10.99 -10.33 -15.71
N ALA A 103 -10.02 -10.10 -16.60
CA ALA A 103 -10.29 -9.93 -18.03
C ALA A 103 -10.47 -11.24 -18.82
N ALA A 104 -10.40 -12.43 -18.20
CA ALA A 104 -10.50 -13.71 -18.91
C ALA A 104 -11.83 -13.88 -19.66
N TYR A 105 -12.90 -13.27 -19.16
CA TYR A 105 -14.22 -13.20 -19.80
C TYR A 105 -14.18 -12.56 -21.21
N CYS A 106 -13.13 -11.78 -21.52
CA CYS A 106 -12.93 -11.17 -22.84
C CYS A 106 -12.27 -12.08 -23.88
N TYR A 107 -11.82 -13.28 -23.51
CA TYR A 107 -10.97 -14.11 -24.37
C TYR A 107 -11.64 -15.45 -24.70
N PRO A 108 -11.98 -15.73 -25.98
CA PRO A 108 -12.70 -16.94 -26.39
C PRO A 108 -12.02 -18.28 -26.05
N ASP A 109 -10.71 -18.27 -25.78
CA ASP A 109 -9.96 -19.47 -25.38
C ASP A 109 -10.22 -19.89 -23.92
N TRP A 110 -10.82 -19.01 -23.11
CA TRP A 110 -11.23 -19.31 -21.74
C TRP A 110 -12.66 -19.86 -21.71
N LEU A 111 -12.91 -20.82 -20.81
CA LEU A 111 -14.24 -21.40 -20.64
C LEU A 111 -15.25 -20.38 -20.12
N GLU A 112 -14.76 -19.36 -19.41
CA GLU A 112 -15.49 -18.25 -18.82
C GLU A 112 -15.81 -17.14 -19.83
N TYR A 113 -15.42 -17.25 -21.10
CA TYR A 113 -15.71 -16.23 -22.11
C TYR A 113 -17.19 -15.83 -22.13
N ASP A 114 -17.44 -14.54 -21.96
CA ASP A 114 -18.76 -13.93 -21.99
C ASP A 114 -18.63 -12.50 -22.54
N ALA A 115 -19.23 -12.28 -23.72
CA ALA A 115 -19.12 -11.01 -24.43
C ALA A 115 -19.81 -9.85 -23.70
N GLU A 116 -20.91 -10.11 -23.00
CA GLU A 116 -21.62 -9.09 -22.22
C GLU A 116 -20.78 -8.73 -20.99
N LYS A 117 -20.27 -9.73 -20.27
CA LYS A 117 -19.40 -9.50 -19.12
C LYS A 117 -18.09 -8.80 -19.51
N CYS A 118 -17.51 -9.16 -20.66
CA CYS A 118 -16.36 -8.46 -21.20
C CYS A 118 -16.66 -6.98 -21.45
N SER A 119 -17.82 -6.66 -22.02
CA SER A 119 -18.21 -5.26 -22.27
C SER A 119 -18.31 -4.44 -20.98
N GLU A 120 -18.86 -5.03 -19.91
CA GLU A 120 -18.91 -4.40 -18.57
C GLU A 120 -17.51 -4.19 -18.00
N ILE A 121 -16.66 -5.22 -18.04
CA ILE A 121 -15.27 -5.14 -17.54
C ILE A 121 -14.49 -4.07 -18.31
N THR A 122 -14.67 -4.00 -19.64
CA THR A 122 -13.98 -3.01 -20.48
C THR A 122 -14.46 -1.60 -20.20
N SER A 123 -15.75 -1.36 -19.96
CA SER A 123 -16.26 -0.01 -19.67
C SER A 123 -15.74 0.53 -18.34
N ASP A 124 -15.58 -0.37 -17.36
CA ASP A 124 -15.25 -0.01 -15.99
C ASP A 124 -13.76 -0.29 -15.67
N TRP A 125 -12.95 -0.61 -16.68
CA TRP A 125 -11.57 -1.06 -16.49
C TRP A 125 -10.68 -0.06 -15.74
N LEU A 126 -10.94 1.24 -15.87
CA LEU A 126 -10.19 2.26 -15.14
C LEU A 126 -10.84 2.66 -13.80
N ASP A 127 -11.98 2.07 -13.45
CA ASP A 127 -12.61 2.25 -12.14
C ASP A 127 -11.90 1.38 -11.09
N ALA A 128 -11.41 2.02 -10.03
CA ALA A 128 -10.75 1.32 -8.93
C ALA A 128 -11.63 0.24 -8.27
N SER A 129 -12.95 0.42 -8.25
CA SER A 129 -13.90 -0.53 -7.64
C SER A 129 -13.92 -1.88 -8.31
N LEU A 130 -13.84 -1.91 -9.64
CA LEU A 130 -13.74 -3.16 -10.40
C LEU A 130 -12.55 -4.01 -9.92
N HIS A 131 -11.43 -3.38 -9.59
CA HIS A 131 -10.20 -4.06 -9.18
C HIS A 131 -10.17 -4.45 -7.70
N PHE A 132 -10.65 -3.59 -6.80
CA PHE A 132 -10.62 -3.93 -5.37
C PHE A 132 -11.72 -4.94 -4.99
N GLU A 133 -12.82 -5.00 -5.74
CA GLU A 133 -13.89 -5.99 -5.56
C GLU A 133 -13.60 -7.34 -6.26
N ASP A 134 -12.66 -7.39 -7.21
CA ASP A 134 -12.21 -8.64 -7.80
C ASP A 134 -11.22 -9.37 -6.88
N PRO A 135 -11.33 -10.69 -6.65
CA PRO A 135 -10.43 -11.44 -5.77
C PRO A 135 -8.99 -11.59 -6.31
N THR A 136 -8.76 -11.38 -7.60
CA THR A 136 -7.46 -11.63 -8.25
C THR A 136 -6.72 -10.35 -8.61
N SER A 137 -7.44 -9.32 -9.06
CA SER A 137 -6.87 -8.16 -9.72
C SER A 137 -6.22 -7.17 -8.75
N ILE A 138 -5.23 -6.43 -9.25
CA ILE A 138 -4.65 -5.26 -8.57
C ILE A 138 -4.79 -4.01 -9.45
N MET A 139 -4.63 -2.83 -8.86
CA MET A 139 -4.80 -1.55 -9.57
C MET A 139 -3.69 -1.27 -10.59
N LEU A 140 -2.53 -1.92 -10.45
CA LEU A 140 -1.40 -1.81 -11.37
C LEU A 140 -1.07 -3.18 -11.99
N PRO A 141 -1.81 -3.62 -13.02
CA PRO A 141 -1.61 -4.92 -13.67
C PRO A 141 -0.26 -5.07 -14.38
N LEU A 142 0.54 -4.00 -14.46
CA LEU A 142 1.97 -4.06 -14.79
C LEU A 142 2.69 -5.17 -14.00
N TYR A 143 2.40 -5.26 -12.70
CA TYR A 143 3.05 -6.22 -11.81
C TYR A 143 2.43 -7.62 -11.84
N GLU A 144 1.26 -7.76 -12.48
CA GLU A 144 0.63 -9.05 -12.83
C GLU A 144 1.17 -9.62 -14.16
N GLY A 145 2.10 -8.90 -14.78
CA GLY A 145 2.71 -9.24 -16.06
C GLY A 145 1.87 -8.81 -17.26
N ARG A 146 0.87 -7.94 -17.08
CA ARG A 146 -0.01 -7.44 -18.17
C ARG A 146 -0.61 -8.59 -19.00
N SER A 147 -0.85 -9.70 -18.30
CA SER A 147 -0.96 -11.04 -18.86
C SER A 147 -2.39 -11.41 -19.27
N CYS A 148 -3.37 -10.65 -18.76
CA CYS A 148 -4.78 -10.73 -19.12
C CYS A 148 -5.43 -9.36 -18.88
N MET A 149 -5.56 -8.57 -19.94
CA MET A 149 -6.03 -7.17 -19.89
C MET A 149 -7.35 -7.04 -20.64
N ALA A 150 -8.22 -6.12 -20.26
CA ALA A 150 -9.44 -5.89 -21.03
C ALA A 150 -9.15 -5.40 -22.45
N THR A 151 -10.04 -5.70 -23.39
CA THR A 151 -9.93 -5.28 -24.80
C THR A 151 -9.77 -3.76 -24.88
N GLY A 152 -8.76 -3.28 -25.62
CA GLY A 152 -8.44 -1.85 -25.73
C GLY A 152 -7.34 -1.37 -24.78
N TYR A 153 -7.07 -2.14 -23.71
CA TYR A 153 -5.98 -1.92 -22.76
C TYR A 153 -4.88 -2.98 -22.88
N ASN A 154 -5.05 -3.95 -23.77
CA ASN A 154 -4.20 -5.12 -23.89
C ASN A 154 -3.01 -4.89 -24.84
N TYR A 155 -1.80 -5.21 -24.36
CA TYR A 155 -0.60 -5.27 -25.19
C TYR A 155 -0.56 -6.50 -26.10
N THR A 156 -1.10 -7.62 -25.62
CA THR A 156 -1.14 -8.89 -26.36
C THR A 156 -2.58 -9.32 -26.64
N THR A 157 -2.78 -10.14 -27.67
CA THR A 157 -4.10 -10.71 -28.00
C THR A 157 -4.44 -11.95 -27.17
N THR A 158 -3.60 -12.32 -26.21
CA THR A 158 -3.75 -13.52 -25.38
C THR A 158 -4.03 -13.15 -23.93
N CYS A 159 -4.75 -14.01 -23.22
CA CYS A 159 -4.93 -13.95 -21.78
C CYS A 159 -4.37 -15.22 -21.14
N THR A 160 -3.49 -15.07 -20.17
CA THR A 160 -2.94 -16.16 -19.35
C THR A 160 -3.10 -15.85 -17.87
N GLN A 161 -2.96 -16.87 -17.01
CA GLN A 161 -3.09 -16.71 -15.55
C GLN A 161 -2.11 -15.68 -14.96
N GLY A 162 -0.94 -15.45 -15.56
CA GLY A 162 -0.02 -14.41 -15.09
C GLY A 162 0.38 -14.50 -13.63
N ALA A 163 0.47 -13.33 -12.96
CA ALA A 163 0.60 -13.24 -11.51
C ALA A 163 -0.73 -13.15 -10.74
N TYR A 164 -1.88 -13.34 -11.41
CA TYR A 164 -3.15 -13.49 -10.71
C TYR A 164 -3.09 -14.76 -9.84
N PRO A 165 -3.49 -14.72 -8.56
CA PRO A 165 -3.42 -15.89 -7.68
C PRO A 165 -4.30 -17.04 -8.22
N THR A 166 -3.83 -18.28 -8.06
CA THR A 166 -4.57 -19.48 -8.52
C THR A 166 -5.79 -19.78 -7.64
N TYR A 167 -5.62 -19.57 -6.33
CA TYR A 167 -6.67 -19.79 -5.33
C TYR A 167 -6.75 -18.56 -4.43
N VAL A 168 -7.95 -18.25 -3.97
CA VAL A 168 -8.20 -17.12 -3.07
C VAL A 168 -9.08 -17.57 -1.92
N VAL A 169 -8.68 -17.28 -0.68
CA VAL A 169 -9.55 -17.46 0.49
C VAL A 169 -10.25 -16.13 0.74
N ASN A 170 -11.58 -16.10 0.54
CA ASN A 170 -12.41 -14.96 0.90
C ASN A 170 -12.68 -14.99 2.41
N VAL A 171 -11.89 -14.25 3.19
CA VAL A 171 -11.90 -14.42 4.65
C VAL A 171 -12.99 -13.58 5.31
N SER A 172 -13.65 -14.21 6.28
CA SER A 172 -14.58 -13.57 7.22
C SER A 172 -14.25 -13.88 8.69
N THR A 173 -13.30 -14.80 8.93
CA THR A 173 -12.91 -15.23 10.28
C THR A 173 -11.40 -15.43 10.41
N VAL A 174 -10.89 -15.32 11.65
CA VAL A 174 -9.49 -15.60 11.96
C VAL A 174 -9.13 -17.06 11.65
N ALA A 175 -10.03 -18.02 11.93
CA ALA A 175 -9.80 -19.44 11.64
C ALA A 175 -9.45 -19.70 10.16
N GLN A 176 -10.10 -19.01 9.23
CA GLN A 176 -9.84 -19.14 7.80
C GLN A 176 -8.45 -18.63 7.42
N ILE A 177 -8.03 -17.49 8.00
CA ILE A 177 -6.68 -16.94 7.83
C ILE A 177 -5.64 -17.93 8.37
N GLN A 178 -5.85 -18.46 9.58
CA GLN A 178 -4.94 -19.41 10.21
C GLN A 178 -4.80 -20.71 9.40
N LEU A 179 -5.91 -21.24 8.87
CA LEU A 179 -5.91 -22.41 7.99
C LEU A 179 -5.12 -22.14 6.70
N ALA A 180 -5.32 -20.99 6.06
CA ALA A 180 -4.61 -20.62 4.84
C ALA A 180 -3.10 -20.46 5.06
N VAL A 181 -2.70 -19.80 6.15
CA VAL A 181 -1.30 -19.65 6.56
C VAL A 181 -0.65 -21.00 6.80
N ASN A 182 -1.29 -21.86 7.60
CA ASN A 182 -0.78 -23.19 7.89
C ASN A 182 -0.67 -24.05 6.63
N PHE A 183 -1.72 -24.06 5.81
CA PHE A 183 -1.74 -24.82 4.56
C PHE A 183 -0.63 -24.39 3.61
N ALA A 184 -0.47 -23.09 3.36
CA ALA A 184 0.57 -22.58 2.49
C ALA A 184 1.98 -22.89 3.00
N ARG A 185 2.23 -22.70 4.31
CA ARG A 185 3.52 -23.02 4.93
C ARG A 185 3.85 -24.50 4.81
N ASN A 186 2.93 -25.36 5.23
CA ASN A 186 3.16 -26.80 5.31
C ASN A 186 3.18 -27.48 3.94
N GLN A 187 2.70 -26.81 2.88
CA GLN A 187 2.74 -27.28 1.49
C GLN A 187 3.73 -26.53 0.61
N ASN A 188 4.55 -25.63 1.18
CA ASN A 188 5.49 -24.78 0.44
C ASN A 188 4.85 -24.02 -0.74
N LEU A 189 3.63 -23.51 -0.53
CA LEU A 189 2.95 -22.66 -1.50
C LEU A 189 3.40 -21.21 -1.34
N ARG A 190 3.35 -20.45 -2.42
CA ARG A 190 3.45 -18.99 -2.35
C ARG A 190 2.16 -18.45 -1.71
N LEU A 191 2.30 -17.71 -0.61
CA LEU A 191 1.20 -17.03 0.06
C LEU A 191 1.21 -15.55 -0.29
N VAL A 192 0.07 -15.00 -0.67
CA VAL A 192 -0.15 -13.58 -0.94
C VAL A 192 -1.25 -13.07 -0.02
N VAL A 193 -1.16 -11.80 0.38
CA VAL A 193 -2.22 -11.15 1.15
C VAL A 193 -2.70 -9.95 0.34
N LYS A 194 -3.97 -9.96 -0.06
CA LYS A 194 -4.59 -8.87 -0.81
C LYS A 194 -5.64 -8.21 0.07
N ASN A 195 -5.49 -6.90 0.24
CA ASN A 195 -6.55 -6.03 0.74
C ASN A 195 -7.29 -5.45 -0.48
N THR A 196 -6.87 -4.28 -0.94
CA THR A 196 -7.50 -3.56 -2.07
C THR A 196 -6.80 -3.79 -3.41
N GLY A 197 -5.51 -4.15 -3.41
CA GLY A 197 -4.71 -4.23 -4.64
C GLY A 197 -4.01 -2.93 -5.04
N HIS A 198 -3.90 -1.96 -4.13
CA HIS A 198 -3.40 -0.59 -4.43
C HIS A 198 -1.87 -0.43 -4.46
N ASP A 199 -1.08 -1.46 -4.14
CA ASP A 199 0.37 -1.33 -3.94
C ASP A 199 1.12 -0.96 -5.23
N PHE A 200 1.99 0.06 -5.15
CA PHE A 200 2.69 0.62 -6.31
C PHE A 200 3.78 -0.29 -6.90
N ASN A 201 4.09 -1.40 -6.22
CA ASN A 201 5.08 -2.40 -6.63
C ASN A 201 4.47 -3.81 -6.72
N GLY A 202 3.13 -3.91 -6.75
CA GLY A 202 2.40 -5.16 -6.96
C GLY A 202 2.55 -6.20 -5.86
N LYS A 203 2.95 -5.82 -4.63
CA LYS A 203 3.09 -6.74 -3.48
C LYS A 203 1.89 -7.69 -3.24
N PRO A 204 0.62 -7.33 -3.50
CA PRO A 204 -0.53 -8.21 -3.27
C PRO A 204 -0.85 -9.15 -4.46
N SER A 205 0.12 -9.43 -5.35
CA SER A 205 -0.03 -10.37 -6.47
C SER A 205 1.04 -11.48 -6.45
N GLY A 206 0.79 -12.59 -7.16
CA GLY A 206 1.75 -13.69 -7.22
C GLY A 206 1.31 -14.88 -8.07
N LYS A 207 2.14 -15.22 -9.07
CA LYS A 207 1.94 -16.41 -9.91
C LYS A 207 1.92 -17.69 -9.07
N GLY A 208 0.90 -18.52 -9.30
CA GLY A 208 0.73 -19.79 -8.60
C GLY A 208 0.31 -19.67 -7.13
N ALA A 209 0.04 -18.46 -6.63
CA ALA A 209 -0.17 -18.24 -5.20
C ALA A 209 -1.54 -18.69 -4.70
N LEU A 210 -1.59 -18.97 -3.39
CA LEU A 210 -2.80 -18.88 -2.58
C LEU A 210 -2.88 -17.45 -2.03
N SER A 211 -3.97 -16.72 -2.30
CA SER A 211 -4.21 -15.38 -1.77
C SER A 211 -5.14 -15.42 -0.57
N ILE A 212 -4.84 -14.65 0.47
CA ILE A 212 -5.76 -14.32 1.56
C ILE A 212 -6.36 -12.95 1.23
N TRP A 213 -7.66 -12.91 0.93
CA TRP A 213 -8.34 -11.69 0.53
C TRP A 213 -9.11 -11.07 1.70
N THR A 214 -8.55 -10.01 2.27
CA THR A 214 -9.02 -9.40 3.51
C THR A 214 -10.04 -8.28 3.33
N HIS A 215 -10.39 -7.95 2.08
CA HIS A 215 -11.25 -6.82 1.71
C HIS A 215 -12.58 -6.81 2.46
N TRP A 216 -13.21 -7.96 2.66
CA TRP A 216 -14.54 -8.08 3.29
C TRP A 216 -14.53 -8.03 4.82
N LEU A 217 -13.36 -7.87 5.45
CA LEU A 217 -13.27 -7.60 6.89
C LEU A 217 -13.60 -6.12 7.14
N LYS A 218 -14.90 -5.82 7.29
CA LYS A 218 -15.46 -4.46 7.36
C LYS A 218 -15.98 -4.02 8.75
N ASP A 219 -15.68 -4.79 9.80
CA ASP A 219 -16.05 -4.41 11.17
C ASP A 219 -15.35 -3.12 11.61
N LYS A 220 -16.07 -2.27 12.36
CA LYS A 220 -15.55 -1.01 12.91
C LYS A 220 -16.22 -0.67 14.24
N ALA A 221 -15.46 -0.12 15.17
CA ALA A 221 -15.95 0.27 16.49
C ALA A 221 -15.32 1.59 16.94
N PHE A 222 -16.11 2.44 17.60
CA PHE A 222 -15.67 3.69 18.20
C PHE A 222 -15.66 3.57 19.73
N TYR A 223 -14.57 4.02 20.33
CA TYR A 223 -14.39 4.10 21.78
C TYR A 223 -14.22 5.57 22.15
N PRO A 224 -15.23 6.23 22.75
CA PRO A 224 -15.11 7.62 23.19
C PRO A 224 -13.99 7.84 24.22
N SER A 225 -13.65 6.79 24.97
CA SER A 225 -12.53 6.74 25.91
C SER A 225 -11.85 5.39 25.82
N PHE A 226 -10.59 5.39 25.42
CA PHE A 226 -9.73 4.23 25.30
C PHE A 226 -8.43 4.49 26.05
N LYS A 227 -8.00 3.52 26.85
CA LYS A 227 -6.71 3.55 27.55
C LYS A 227 -5.79 2.51 26.94
N ALA A 228 -4.71 2.97 26.31
CA ALA A 228 -3.73 2.09 25.70
C ALA A 228 -2.54 1.81 26.63
N ASP A 229 -1.81 0.74 26.35
CA ASP A 229 -0.66 0.31 27.15
C ASP A 229 0.50 1.31 27.20
N ASN A 230 0.61 2.17 26.17
CA ASN A 230 1.62 3.23 26.07
C ASN A 230 1.23 4.51 26.85
N GLY A 231 0.13 4.47 27.60
CA GLY A 231 -0.36 5.60 28.40
C GLY A 231 -1.29 6.55 27.66
N TYR A 232 -1.58 6.31 26.38
CA TYR A 232 -2.61 7.07 25.67
C TYR A 232 -3.98 6.92 26.36
N SER A 233 -4.68 8.04 26.51
CA SER A 233 -6.04 8.10 27.03
C SER A 233 -6.84 9.10 26.22
N GLY A 234 -7.79 8.63 25.43
CA GLY A 234 -8.58 9.47 24.53
C GLY A 234 -9.51 8.66 23.63
N PRO A 235 -10.23 9.30 22.70
CA PRO A 235 -11.10 8.59 21.77
C PRO A 235 -10.29 7.74 20.78
N ALA A 236 -10.75 6.54 20.47
CA ALA A 236 -10.07 5.64 19.54
C ALA A 236 -11.07 4.93 18.62
N MET A 237 -10.58 4.46 17.47
CA MET A 237 -11.36 3.64 16.54
C MET A 237 -10.64 2.32 16.30
N LYS A 238 -11.36 1.20 16.45
CA LYS A 238 -10.90 -0.09 15.95
C LYS A 238 -11.48 -0.30 14.56
N LEU A 239 -10.63 -0.61 13.59
CA LEU A 239 -10.98 -0.81 12.19
C LEU A 239 -10.45 -2.18 11.75
N ALA A 240 -11.31 -3.00 11.18
CA ALA A 240 -10.90 -4.24 10.53
C ALA A 240 -10.07 -3.94 9.26
N THR A 241 -9.21 -4.87 8.88
CA THR A 241 -8.20 -4.66 7.83
C THR A 241 -8.78 -4.26 6.48
N GLY A 242 -10.00 -4.70 6.15
CA GLY A 242 -10.67 -4.40 4.89
C GLY A 242 -11.24 -2.98 4.80
N ILE A 243 -11.26 -2.21 5.89
CA ILE A 243 -11.74 -0.82 5.90
C ILE A 243 -10.86 0.07 5.01
N GLN A 244 -11.48 0.73 4.05
CA GLN A 244 -10.86 1.70 3.14
C GLN A 244 -10.94 3.13 3.73
N ALA A 245 -10.17 4.07 3.16
CA ALA A 245 -10.06 5.43 3.68
C ALA A 245 -11.41 6.15 3.69
N TRP A 246 -12.20 6.03 2.62
CA TRP A 246 -13.55 6.61 2.55
C TRP A 246 -14.45 6.10 3.68
N GLU A 247 -14.45 4.78 3.94
CA GLU A 247 -15.25 4.16 5.01
C GLU A 247 -14.81 4.64 6.41
N ALA A 248 -13.50 4.79 6.62
CA ALA A 248 -12.94 5.25 7.88
C ALA A 248 -13.30 6.73 8.14
N TYR A 249 -13.21 7.59 7.13
CA TYR A 249 -13.56 9.00 7.26
C TYR A 249 -15.06 9.23 7.43
N GLU A 250 -15.91 8.49 6.72
CA GLU A 250 -17.37 8.55 6.92
C GLU A 250 -17.75 8.11 8.33
N PHE A 251 -17.14 7.03 8.84
CA PHE A 251 -17.37 6.58 10.21
C PHE A 251 -16.86 7.58 11.25
N ALA A 252 -15.67 8.16 11.05
CA ALA A 252 -15.13 9.21 11.91
C ALA A 252 -16.05 10.43 11.99
N LYS A 253 -16.54 10.90 10.83
CA LYS A 253 -17.52 11.99 10.75
C LYS A 253 -18.80 11.64 11.52
N ALA A 254 -19.34 10.45 11.35
CA ALA A 254 -20.55 10.00 12.06
C ALA A 254 -20.35 9.97 13.59
N CYS A 255 -19.13 9.69 14.04
CA CYS A 255 -18.75 9.73 15.46
C CYS A 255 -18.27 11.12 15.94
N ASN A 256 -18.36 12.18 15.11
CA ASN A 256 -17.94 13.55 15.41
C ASN A 256 -16.45 13.65 15.83
N VAL A 257 -15.59 12.85 15.19
CA VAL A 257 -14.14 12.83 15.39
C VAL A 257 -13.41 12.86 14.05
N THR A 258 -12.10 13.08 14.10
CA THR A 258 -11.18 13.02 12.97
C THR A 258 -10.22 11.84 13.17
N VAL A 259 -9.91 11.11 12.11
CA VAL A 259 -8.87 10.07 12.09
C VAL A 259 -7.86 10.36 10.99
N ILE A 260 -6.69 9.74 11.06
CA ILE A 260 -5.64 9.88 10.05
C ILE A 260 -5.77 8.72 9.05
N GLY A 261 -6.02 9.05 7.79
CA GLY A 261 -6.06 8.11 6.65
C GLY A 261 -5.33 8.70 5.44
N GLY A 262 -5.30 7.96 4.34
CA GLY A 262 -4.69 8.43 3.09
C GLY A 262 -5.57 9.44 2.36
N GLU A 263 -5.02 10.04 1.31
CA GLU A 263 -5.74 10.85 0.33
C GLU A 263 -6.53 10.00 -0.66
N GLY A 264 -5.98 8.86 -1.12
CA GLY A 264 -6.68 7.91 -2.00
C GLY A 264 -7.88 7.28 -1.29
N ALA A 265 -9.07 7.42 -1.86
CA ALA A 265 -10.33 7.06 -1.21
C ALA A 265 -10.42 5.55 -0.94
N THR A 266 -9.96 4.74 -1.88
CA THR A 266 -10.06 3.28 -1.88
C THR A 266 -8.90 2.60 -1.18
N VAL A 267 -7.89 3.33 -0.71
CA VAL A 267 -6.74 2.79 0.02
C VAL A 267 -7.20 2.08 1.30
N GLY A 268 -6.74 0.85 1.52
CA GLY A 268 -7.02 0.09 2.74
C GLY A 268 -6.26 0.66 3.95
N VAL A 269 -6.97 1.29 4.89
CA VAL A 269 -6.38 1.98 6.06
C VAL A 269 -5.56 1.01 6.88
N ALA A 270 -6.11 -0.16 7.14
CA ALA A 270 -5.49 -1.20 7.96
C ALA A 270 -4.78 -2.27 7.11
N GLY A 271 -4.05 -1.81 6.09
CA GLY A 271 -3.21 -2.63 5.21
C GLY A 271 -1.82 -2.02 5.01
N GLY A 272 -1.27 -2.21 3.81
CA GLY A 272 0.07 -1.72 3.43
C GLY A 272 0.30 -0.23 3.71
N TYR A 273 -0.76 0.59 3.64
CA TYR A 273 -0.75 2.02 3.98
C TYR A 273 -0.22 2.29 5.40
N THR A 274 -0.95 1.88 6.44
CA THR A 274 -0.51 2.11 7.83
C THR A 274 0.76 1.34 8.14
N PHE A 275 0.90 0.10 7.65
CA PHE A 275 2.04 -0.72 8.04
C PHE A 275 3.36 -0.31 7.37
N GLY A 276 3.30 0.36 6.21
CA GLY A 276 4.46 0.98 5.55
C GLY A 276 4.78 2.40 6.05
N GLY A 277 3.95 2.97 6.92
CA GLY A 277 4.06 4.35 7.43
C GLY A 277 2.75 5.11 7.30
N GLY A 278 2.34 5.39 6.07
CA GLY A 278 1.08 6.05 5.72
C GLY A 278 1.15 7.55 5.93
N HIS A 279 1.38 8.30 4.85
CA HIS A 279 1.29 9.76 4.88
C HIS A 279 -0.15 10.21 4.65
N SER A 280 -0.50 11.42 5.09
CA SER A 280 -1.87 11.91 5.11
C SER A 280 -1.90 13.41 4.85
N PRO A 281 -3.02 13.95 4.32
CA PRO A 281 -3.28 15.39 4.35
C PRO A 281 -3.22 16.02 5.75
N LEU A 282 -3.24 15.19 6.80
CA LEU A 282 -3.15 15.59 8.20
C LEU A 282 -1.80 15.26 8.86
N SER A 283 -0.81 14.73 8.13
CA SER A 283 0.46 14.30 8.73
C SER A 283 1.28 15.44 9.32
N SER A 284 1.31 16.61 8.68
CA SER A 284 1.98 17.80 9.25
C SER A 284 1.35 18.24 10.60
N MET A 285 0.09 17.86 10.87
CA MET A 285 -0.58 18.11 12.16
C MET A 285 -0.38 16.97 13.16
N TYR A 286 -0.56 15.72 12.73
CA TYR A 286 -0.73 14.57 13.64
C TYR A 286 0.27 13.42 13.44
N GLY A 287 1.22 13.54 12.50
CA GLY A 287 2.20 12.49 12.18
C GLY A 287 1.66 11.43 11.21
N MET A 288 2.40 10.33 11.08
CA MET A 288 2.09 9.25 10.14
C MET A 288 0.91 8.38 10.63
N ALA A 289 0.28 7.61 9.75
CA ALA A 289 -0.78 6.66 10.13
C ALA A 289 -0.26 5.60 11.11
N ALA A 290 0.96 5.09 10.90
CA ALA A 290 1.67 4.20 11.82
C ALA A 290 1.85 4.79 13.23
N ASP A 291 1.94 6.13 13.34
CA ASP A 291 2.07 6.83 14.62
C ASP A 291 0.76 6.79 15.44
N GLN A 292 -0.37 6.49 14.78
CA GLN A 292 -1.71 6.47 15.38
C GLN A 292 -2.08 5.14 16.01
N VAL A 293 -1.39 4.06 15.65
CA VAL A 293 -1.74 2.69 16.07
C VAL A 293 -1.50 2.50 17.57
N LEU A 294 -2.50 1.94 18.25
CA LEU A 294 -2.55 1.65 19.68
C LEU A 294 -2.53 0.14 19.97
N ALA A 295 -3.12 -0.66 19.08
CA ALA A 295 -3.13 -2.12 19.14
C ALA A 295 -3.38 -2.72 17.75
N MET A 296 -2.95 -3.96 17.53
CA MET A 296 -3.20 -4.73 16.30
C MET A 296 -3.51 -6.19 16.65
N GLU A 297 -4.38 -6.81 15.86
CA GLU A 297 -4.65 -8.25 15.93
C GLU A 297 -4.04 -8.93 14.70
N VAL A 298 -3.21 -9.97 14.90
CA VAL A 298 -2.33 -10.51 13.86
C VAL A 298 -2.32 -12.03 13.87
N VAL A 299 -2.47 -12.66 12.70
CA VAL A 299 -2.13 -14.08 12.49
C VAL A 299 -0.69 -14.17 11.98
N LEU A 300 0.21 -14.76 12.76
CA LEU A 300 1.64 -14.89 12.43
C LEU A 300 1.92 -16.06 11.48
N ALA A 301 3.17 -16.18 11.01
CA ALA A 301 3.57 -17.23 10.06
C ALA A 301 3.49 -18.65 10.63
N ASP A 302 3.53 -18.82 11.95
CA ASP A 302 3.26 -20.08 12.63
C ASP A 302 1.76 -20.41 12.73
N GLY A 303 0.89 -19.51 12.26
CA GLY A 303 -0.57 -19.59 12.28
C GLY A 303 -1.20 -19.14 13.60
N ARG A 304 -0.43 -18.71 14.61
CA ARG A 304 -0.99 -18.24 15.87
C ARG A 304 -1.58 -16.85 15.72
N PHE A 305 -2.75 -16.63 16.35
CA PHE A 305 -3.41 -15.34 16.43
C PHE A 305 -3.01 -14.62 17.72
N VAL A 306 -2.51 -13.39 17.61
CA VAL A 306 -1.95 -12.63 18.72
C VAL A 306 -2.42 -11.17 18.70
N THR A 307 -2.54 -10.59 19.90
CA THR A 307 -2.70 -9.14 20.09
C THR A 307 -1.32 -8.50 20.27
N ALA A 308 -1.04 -7.46 19.50
CA ALA A 308 0.20 -6.69 19.57
C ALA A 308 -0.08 -5.25 20.07
N THR A 309 0.56 -4.88 21.17
CA THR A 309 0.52 -3.57 21.81
C THR A 309 1.93 -3.13 22.19
N SER A 310 2.09 -1.96 22.81
CA SER A 310 3.40 -1.52 23.32
C SER A 310 3.94 -2.38 24.45
N LYS A 311 3.13 -3.25 25.10
CA LYS A 311 3.54 -4.12 26.22
C LYS A 311 3.39 -5.61 25.94
N GLN A 312 2.52 -5.99 25.01
CA GLN A 312 2.29 -7.37 24.61
C GLN A 312 2.74 -7.55 23.15
N ASN A 313 3.60 -8.53 22.84
CA ASN A 313 4.15 -8.72 21.50
C ASN A 313 4.72 -7.40 20.91
N SER A 314 5.48 -6.67 21.74
CA SER A 314 5.89 -5.29 21.45
C SER A 314 6.89 -5.15 20.30
N ASP A 315 7.61 -6.22 19.98
CA ASP A 315 8.43 -6.32 18.78
C ASP A 315 7.60 -6.45 17.50
N ILE A 316 6.52 -7.25 17.51
CA ILE A 316 5.53 -7.29 16.42
C ILE A 316 4.86 -5.92 16.27
N PHE A 317 4.45 -5.31 17.39
CA PHE A 317 3.84 -3.98 17.42
C PHE A 317 4.77 -2.92 16.82
N TRP A 318 6.05 -2.94 17.18
CA TRP A 318 7.06 -2.03 16.63
C TRP A 318 7.25 -2.26 15.12
N MET A 319 7.44 -3.52 14.72
CA MET A 319 7.74 -3.91 13.33
C MET A 319 6.62 -3.53 12.37
N LEU A 320 5.37 -3.82 12.71
CA LEU A 320 4.23 -3.54 11.83
C LEU A 320 3.86 -2.06 11.78
N ARG A 321 4.39 -1.20 12.65
CA ARG A 321 4.20 0.26 12.60
C ARG A 321 5.30 0.93 11.78
N GLY A 322 5.35 0.65 10.48
CA GLY A 322 6.26 1.28 9.52
C GLY A 322 7.26 0.34 8.84
N GLY A 323 7.36 -0.93 9.27
CA GLY A 323 8.24 -1.94 8.64
C GLY A 323 7.63 -2.68 7.44
N GLY A 324 6.42 -2.29 7.01
CA GLY A 324 5.70 -2.87 5.87
C GLY A 324 4.72 -3.99 6.23
N GLY A 325 3.61 -4.03 5.50
CA GLY A 325 2.63 -5.12 5.57
C GLY A 325 3.14 -6.40 4.89
N SER A 326 2.44 -7.52 5.11
CA SER A 326 2.77 -8.82 4.50
C SER A 326 4.20 -9.29 4.75
N THR A 327 4.76 -8.99 5.94
CA THR A 327 6.15 -9.30 6.31
C THR A 327 6.26 -10.48 7.26
N ILE A 328 5.40 -10.59 8.27
CA ILE A 328 5.45 -11.65 9.30
C ILE A 328 4.09 -12.27 9.64
N GLY A 329 3.01 -11.74 9.04
CA GLY A 329 1.66 -12.12 9.39
C GLY A 329 0.59 -11.38 8.58
N VAL A 330 -0.65 -11.76 8.84
CA VAL A 330 -1.87 -11.11 8.34
C VAL A 330 -2.51 -10.35 9.49
N VAL A 331 -2.61 -9.03 9.37
CA VAL A 331 -3.33 -8.19 10.35
C VAL A 331 -4.83 -8.28 10.07
N THR A 332 -5.64 -8.53 11.10
CA THR A 332 -7.11 -8.61 10.97
C THR A 332 -7.80 -7.32 11.35
N SER A 333 -7.22 -6.58 12.29
CA SER A 333 -7.69 -5.25 12.68
C SER A 333 -6.59 -4.44 13.39
N LEU A 334 -6.82 -3.14 13.48
CA LEU A 334 -6.02 -2.23 14.29
C LEU A 334 -6.89 -1.25 15.06
N THR A 335 -6.40 -0.77 16.19
CA THR A 335 -6.98 0.36 16.92
C THR A 335 -6.11 1.58 16.74
N ILE A 336 -6.70 2.71 16.34
CA ILE A 336 -6.02 3.99 16.14
C ILE A 336 -6.59 5.07 17.03
N LYS A 337 -5.75 6.07 17.32
CA LYS A 337 -6.17 7.34 17.91
C LYS A 337 -7.25 8.00 17.04
N ALA A 338 -8.22 8.62 17.69
CA ALA A 338 -9.12 9.58 17.09
C ALA A 338 -8.89 10.95 17.74
N TYR A 339 -9.25 12.00 17.01
CA TYR A 339 -9.05 13.39 17.39
C TYR A 339 -10.39 14.13 17.37
N PRO A 340 -10.51 15.28 18.06
CA PRO A 340 -11.68 16.14 17.90
C PRO A 340 -11.96 16.46 16.42
N LYS A 341 -13.22 16.73 16.11
CA LYS A 341 -13.62 17.25 14.79
C LYS A 341 -12.75 18.45 14.41
N LEU A 342 -12.22 18.44 13.19
CA LEU A 342 -11.23 19.39 12.70
C LEU A 342 -11.80 20.26 11.57
N PRO A 343 -12.08 21.56 11.78
CA PRO A 343 -12.45 22.46 10.70
C PRO A 343 -11.25 22.60 9.75
N THR A 344 -11.49 22.57 8.44
CA THR A 344 -10.41 22.54 7.45
C THR A 344 -10.80 23.36 6.24
N THR A 345 -9.83 24.07 5.67
CA THR A 345 -9.95 24.74 4.37
C THR A 345 -9.09 24.01 3.35
N THR A 346 -9.59 23.83 2.13
CA THR A 346 -8.80 23.37 0.99
C THR A 346 -8.78 24.42 -0.11
N VAL A 347 -7.67 24.46 -0.88
CA VAL A 347 -7.50 25.38 -2.00
C VAL A 347 -6.96 24.62 -3.21
N THR A 348 -7.60 24.80 -4.36
CA THR A 348 -7.10 24.29 -5.65
C THR A 348 -6.93 25.45 -6.63
N PHE A 349 -5.90 25.34 -7.47
CA PHE A 349 -5.59 26.27 -8.56
C PHE A 349 -4.52 25.66 -9.45
N ASN A 350 -4.38 26.21 -10.65
CA ASN A 350 -3.35 25.83 -11.59
C ASN A 350 -2.91 27.05 -12.40
N TRP A 351 -1.80 26.90 -13.09
CA TRP A 351 -1.40 27.74 -14.21
C TRP A 351 -0.55 26.91 -15.19
N THR A 352 -0.60 27.30 -16.45
CA THR A 352 0.22 26.73 -17.53
C THR A 352 1.25 27.77 -18.00
N ILE A 353 2.12 27.38 -18.91
CA ILE A 353 3.02 28.31 -19.60
C ILE A 353 2.26 29.43 -20.32
N SER A 354 1.03 29.16 -20.79
CA SER A 354 0.19 30.14 -21.50
C SER A 354 -0.39 31.21 -20.57
N ASP A 355 -0.41 30.94 -19.27
CA ASP A 355 -0.83 31.85 -18.22
C ASP A 355 0.32 32.72 -17.68
N THR A 356 1.53 32.58 -18.24
CA THR A 356 2.72 33.35 -17.85
C THR A 356 3.30 34.13 -19.04
N PRO A 357 4.03 35.24 -18.81
CA PRO A 357 4.61 36.01 -19.91
C PRO A 357 5.66 35.25 -20.74
N ASN A 358 6.35 34.29 -20.12
CA ASN A 358 7.39 33.45 -20.72
C ASN A 358 7.73 32.26 -19.79
N ALA A 359 8.63 31.39 -20.24
CA ALA A 359 9.11 30.23 -19.48
C ALA A 359 9.87 30.62 -18.23
N GLU A 360 10.62 31.73 -18.24
CA GLU A 360 11.33 32.22 -17.06
C GLU A 360 10.35 32.56 -15.94
N ALA A 361 9.21 33.18 -16.25
CA ALA A 361 8.17 33.51 -15.29
C ALA A 361 7.46 32.25 -14.74
N PHE A 362 7.17 31.26 -15.58
CA PHE A 362 6.64 29.96 -15.14
C PHE A 362 7.60 29.27 -14.15
N TRP A 363 8.88 29.20 -14.49
CA TRP A 363 9.86 28.56 -13.63
C TRP A 363 10.14 29.37 -12.35
N ALA A 364 10.11 30.70 -12.42
CA ALA A 364 10.19 31.56 -11.25
C ALA A 364 8.98 31.39 -10.32
N SER A 365 7.78 31.18 -10.87
CA SER A 365 6.57 30.96 -10.08
C SER A 365 6.64 29.63 -9.32
N PHE A 366 7.08 28.54 -9.96
CA PHE A 366 7.32 27.28 -9.26
C PHE A 366 8.44 27.39 -8.22
N ARG A 367 9.54 28.07 -8.53
CA ARG A 367 10.61 28.34 -7.57
C ARG A 367 10.08 29.04 -6.31
N SER A 368 9.21 30.03 -6.49
CA SER A 368 8.61 30.75 -5.36
C SER A 368 7.77 29.85 -4.44
N TYR A 369 7.20 28.77 -4.97
CA TYR A 369 6.52 27.76 -4.15
C TYR A 369 7.50 27.01 -3.24
N LEU A 370 8.63 26.54 -3.80
CA LEU A 370 9.70 25.88 -3.04
C LEU A 370 10.30 26.81 -1.96
N ASP A 371 10.35 28.12 -2.20
CA ASP A 371 10.79 29.10 -1.22
C ASP A 371 9.85 29.19 0.01
N ASN A 372 8.57 28.79 -0.14
CA ASN A 372 7.55 28.84 0.93
C ASN A 372 7.27 27.48 1.60
N PHE A 373 7.85 26.38 1.10
CA PHE A 373 7.58 25.01 1.57
C PHE A 373 7.66 24.86 3.09
N GLU A 374 8.73 25.36 3.69
CA GLU A 374 8.95 25.26 5.14
C GLU A 374 7.88 26.01 5.93
N THR A 375 7.48 27.21 5.46
CA THR A 375 6.42 28.01 6.09
C THR A 375 5.08 27.28 6.06
N PHE A 376 4.75 26.62 4.95
CA PHE A 376 3.51 25.85 4.81
C PHE A 376 3.51 24.62 5.72
N VAL A 377 4.56 23.80 5.65
CA VAL A 377 4.68 22.61 6.51
C VAL A 377 4.66 22.96 7.99
N ASP A 378 5.38 24.01 8.41
CA ASP A 378 5.41 24.44 9.82
C ASP A 378 4.08 25.06 10.29
N ALA A 379 3.24 25.50 9.35
CA ALA A 379 1.86 25.91 9.60
C ALA A 379 0.88 24.71 9.69
N GLY A 380 1.37 23.48 9.56
CA GLY A 380 0.58 22.25 9.66
C GLY A 380 -0.19 21.91 8.37
N THR A 381 0.14 22.56 7.25
CA THR A 381 -0.56 22.32 5.98
C THR A 381 0.03 21.12 5.22
N TYR A 382 -0.74 20.71 4.22
CA TYR A 382 -0.36 19.71 3.23
C TYR A 382 -0.65 20.29 1.85
N GLY A 383 0.16 19.95 0.86
CA GLY A 383 -0.11 20.38 -0.51
C GLY A 383 0.27 19.30 -1.47
N TYR A 384 -0.72 18.81 -2.22
CA TYR A 384 -0.54 17.89 -3.31
C TYR A 384 -0.49 18.68 -4.62
N TYR A 385 0.65 18.63 -5.31
CA TYR A 385 0.84 19.32 -6.57
C TYR A 385 1.34 18.40 -7.66
N TYR A 386 0.96 18.71 -8.90
CA TYR A 386 1.58 18.19 -10.09
C TYR A 386 2.42 19.25 -10.78
N LEU A 387 3.53 18.81 -11.33
CA LEU A 387 4.37 19.57 -12.24
C LEU A 387 4.68 18.67 -13.45
N GLY A 388 4.50 19.20 -14.65
CA GLY A 388 4.66 18.45 -15.88
C GLY A 388 4.87 19.34 -17.10
N ALA A 389 5.17 18.71 -18.22
CA ALA A 389 5.04 19.26 -19.56
C ALA A 389 4.02 18.37 -20.27
N SER A 390 3.27 18.93 -21.23
CA SER A 390 2.45 18.13 -22.17
C SER A 390 3.21 16.85 -22.57
N SER A 391 2.68 15.63 -22.34
CA SER A 391 1.33 15.17 -22.63
C SER A 391 0.69 14.22 -21.57
N LEU A 392 0.03 14.75 -20.53
CA LEU A 392 -0.96 13.95 -19.77
C LEU A 392 -2.07 14.80 -19.13
N GLU A 393 -3.00 15.26 -19.96
CA GLU A 393 -4.38 14.88 -19.69
C GLU A 393 -4.63 13.57 -20.43
N ILE A 394 -5.56 12.74 -19.94
CA ILE A 394 -5.96 11.49 -20.58
C ILE A 394 -6.38 11.80 -22.04
N GLY A 395 -5.46 11.59 -23.00
CA GLY A 395 -5.66 11.80 -24.44
C GLY A 395 -4.76 12.84 -25.12
N THR A 396 -3.82 12.34 -25.95
CA THR A 396 -3.09 12.97 -27.10
C THR A 396 -1.63 13.51 -26.95
N THR A 397 -0.67 12.71 -27.48
CA THR A 397 0.59 12.91 -28.26
C THR A 397 1.79 13.85 -27.92
N TYR A 398 2.93 13.18 -27.57
CA TYR A 398 4.38 13.27 -27.93
C TYR A 398 5.33 14.45 -27.57
N ALA A 399 6.60 14.04 -27.35
CA ALA A 399 7.77 14.77 -26.85
C ALA A 399 8.31 15.93 -27.72
N GLY A 400 8.78 16.99 -27.05
CA GLY A 400 9.39 18.19 -27.64
C GLY A 400 8.57 19.47 -27.47
N ASP A 401 7.44 19.40 -26.76
CA ASP A 401 6.51 20.50 -26.54
C ASP A 401 6.83 21.30 -25.25
N THR A 402 6.59 22.62 -25.27
CA THR A 402 6.95 23.59 -24.20
C THR A 402 5.81 23.92 -23.24
N ASP A 403 4.72 23.15 -23.30
CA ASP A 403 3.49 23.38 -22.55
C ASP A 403 3.59 22.87 -21.10
N TYR A 404 4.37 23.59 -20.29
CA TYR A 404 4.51 23.33 -18.86
C TYR A 404 3.21 23.64 -18.10
N TYR A 405 2.94 22.85 -17.06
CA TYR A 405 1.85 23.13 -16.13
C TYR A 405 2.29 22.91 -14.68
N PHE A 406 1.68 23.70 -13.78
CA PHE A 406 1.64 23.45 -12.35
C PHE A 406 0.18 23.38 -11.92
N ARG A 407 -0.17 22.32 -11.18
CA ARG A 407 -1.50 22.15 -10.61
C ARG A 407 -1.38 21.90 -9.13
N MET A 408 -1.92 22.80 -8.30
CA MET A 408 -2.19 22.52 -6.91
C MET A 408 -3.51 21.76 -6.84
N GLU A 409 -3.45 20.43 -6.80
CA GLU A 409 -4.64 19.59 -6.65
C GLU A 409 -5.37 19.95 -5.37
N SER A 410 -4.61 20.00 -4.29
CA SER A 410 -5.16 20.25 -2.97
C SER A 410 -4.11 20.82 -2.04
N PHE A 411 -4.25 22.10 -1.72
CA PHE A 411 -3.62 22.72 -0.55
C PHE A 411 -4.59 22.57 0.63
N VAL A 412 -4.27 21.70 1.58
CA VAL A 412 -5.07 21.43 2.77
C VAL A 412 -4.51 22.23 3.94
N ALA A 413 -5.36 23.06 4.54
CA ALA A 413 -5.07 23.88 5.71
C ALA A 413 -5.96 23.46 6.88
N PRO A 414 -5.55 22.45 7.66
CA PRO A 414 -6.31 21.99 8.81
C PRO A 414 -6.31 23.04 9.92
N ASN A 415 -7.43 23.15 10.63
CA ASN A 415 -7.66 24.13 11.69
C ASN A 415 -7.53 25.61 11.24
N MET A 416 -7.78 25.89 9.95
CA MET A 416 -7.77 27.25 9.40
C MET A 416 -9.08 27.55 8.68
N THR A 417 -9.58 28.76 8.88
CA THR A 417 -10.68 29.35 8.11
C THR A 417 -10.17 29.91 6.77
N ILE A 418 -11.08 30.20 5.83
CA ILE A 418 -10.72 30.81 4.54
C ILE A 418 -9.89 32.11 4.71
N PRO A 419 -10.25 33.07 5.59
CA PRO A 419 -9.42 34.26 5.81
C PRO A 419 -7.99 33.95 6.31
N GLU A 420 -7.83 32.96 7.19
CA GLU A 420 -6.52 32.55 7.72
C GLU A 420 -5.68 31.88 6.63
N THR A 421 -6.29 30.99 5.84
CA THR A 421 -5.61 30.35 4.69
C THR A 421 -5.22 31.37 3.63
N LYS A 422 -6.09 32.35 3.33
CA LYS A 422 -5.75 33.47 2.43
C LYS A 422 -4.57 34.27 2.96
N LYS A 423 -4.53 34.54 4.27
CA LYS A 423 -3.41 35.26 4.90
C LYS A 423 -2.10 34.46 4.80
N LEU A 424 -2.14 33.14 4.98
CA LEU A 424 -0.97 32.26 4.85
C LEU A 424 -0.44 32.23 3.42
N LEU A 425 -1.32 32.13 2.41
CA LEU A 425 -0.93 32.05 1.00
C LEU A 425 -0.56 33.40 0.39
N LYS A 426 -0.99 34.52 1.00
CA LYS A 426 -0.82 35.87 0.43
C LYS A 426 0.63 36.19 0.02
N PRO A 427 1.69 35.94 0.82
CA PRO A 427 3.05 36.28 0.41
C PRO A 427 3.49 35.56 -0.87
N TRP A 428 3.07 34.31 -1.04
CA TRP A 428 3.35 33.55 -2.26
C TRP A 428 2.54 34.08 -3.44
N PHE A 429 1.24 34.34 -3.24
CA PHE A 429 0.37 34.90 -4.28
C PHE A 429 0.81 36.30 -4.74
N ASP A 430 1.26 37.17 -3.84
CA ASP A 430 1.86 38.46 -4.20
C ASP A 430 3.11 38.28 -5.10
N THR A 431 3.85 37.18 -4.91
CA THR A 431 4.99 36.84 -5.77
C THR A 431 4.51 36.39 -7.16
N LEU A 432 3.46 35.56 -7.24
CA LEU A 432 2.85 35.15 -8.51
C LEU A 432 2.31 36.35 -9.31
N ASP A 433 1.61 37.27 -8.63
CA ASP A 433 1.10 38.51 -9.21
C ASP A 433 2.25 39.38 -9.76
N SER A 434 3.35 39.50 -9.01
CA SER A 434 4.54 40.27 -9.45
C SER A 434 5.24 39.69 -10.68
N LEU A 435 5.04 38.39 -10.94
CA LEU A 435 5.54 37.67 -12.11
C LEU A 435 4.54 37.68 -13.29
N ASN A 436 3.38 38.35 -13.11
CA ASN A 436 2.26 38.38 -14.05
C ASN A 436 1.72 36.97 -14.39
N VAL A 437 1.67 36.07 -13.41
CA VAL A 437 1.07 34.74 -13.56
C VAL A 437 -0.44 34.85 -13.41
N SER A 438 -1.22 34.32 -14.35
CA SER A 438 -2.67 34.21 -14.22
C SER A 438 -3.04 32.90 -13.54
N TYR A 439 -3.85 32.97 -12.47
CA TYR A 439 -4.33 31.80 -11.74
C TYR A 439 -5.63 32.16 -11.00
N THR A 440 -6.46 31.15 -10.69
CA THR A 440 -7.74 31.36 -9.98
C THR A 440 -7.84 30.42 -8.78
N PRO A 441 -7.56 30.88 -7.54
CA PRO A 441 -7.68 30.04 -6.35
C PRO A 441 -9.14 29.82 -5.95
N TRP A 442 -9.55 28.55 -5.91
CA TRP A 442 -10.84 28.14 -5.39
C TRP A 442 -10.70 27.62 -3.96
N TYR A 443 -11.42 28.23 -3.03
CA TYR A 443 -11.39 27.89 -1.60
C TYR A 443 -12.65 27.11 -1.22
N ASN A 444 -12.47 25.97 -0.58
CA ASN A 444 -13.54 25.18 0.04
C ASN A 444 -13.31 25.07 1.54
N HIS A 445 -14.37 25.06 2.34
CA HIS A 445 -14.28 24.99 3.79
C HIS A 445 -15.43 24.19 4.38
N ALA A 446 -15.12 23.39 5.39
CA ALA A 446 -16.11 22.73 6.23
C ALA A 446 -15.66 22.71 7.69
N ASP A 447 -16.62 22.52 8.57
CA ASP A 447 -16.40 22.41 10.01
C ASP A 447 -15.83 21.04 10.43
N ASN A 448 -15.57 20.15 9.46
CA ASN A 448 -14.99 18.83 9.59
C ASN A 448 -14.08 18.50 8.40
N PHE A 449 -13.08 17.65 8.63
CA PHE A 449 -12.09 17.29 7.60
C PHE A 449 -12.69 16.45 6.46
N HIS A 450 -13.58 15.50 6.76
CA HIS A 450 -14.16 14.59 5.76
C HIS A 450 -14.80 15.34 4.58
N ASP A 451 -15.59 16.39 4.85
CA ASP A 451 -16.35 17.08 3.80
C ASP A 451 -15.47 17.86 2.83
N VAL A 452 -14.35 18.41 3.31
CA VAL A 452 -13.37 19.01 2.39
C VAL A 452 -12.50 17.95 1.71
N TRP A 453 -12.18 16.85 2.41
CA TRP A 453 -11.40 15.74 1.84
C TRP A 453 -12.11 15.13 0.63
N LYS A 454 -13.42 14.84 0.74
CA LYS A 454 -14.24 14.27 -0.34
C LYS A 454 -14.26 15.14 -1.61
N VAL A 455 -14.13 16.45 -1.44
CA VAL A 455 -14.08 17.42 -2.55
C VAL A 455 -12.67 17.55 -3.11
N ALA A 456 -11.67 17.54 -2.24
CA ALA A 456 -10.28 17.79 -2.60
C ALA A 456 -9.56 16.56 -3.19
N PHE A 457 -10.07 15.36 -2.93
CA PHE A 457 -9.49 14.10 -3.37
C PHE A 457 -10.59 13.24 -4.01
N PRO A 458 -10.84 13.40 -5.32
CA PRO A 458 -11.81 12.58 -6.04
C PRO A 458 -11.36 11.12 -6.08
N LEU A 459 -12.29 10.22 -6.42
CA LEU A 459 -12.02 8.80 -6.56
C LEU A 459 -10.89 8.55 -7.57
N GLU A 460 -9.85 7.84 -7.14
CA GLU A 460 -8.72 7.44 -7.96
C GLU A 460 -9.09 6.32 -8.94
N GLY A 461 -8.39 6.27 -10.09
CA GLY A 461 -8.54 5.20 -11.07
C GLY A 461 -7.74 3.93 -10.74
N GLY A 462 -8.03 2.85 -11.45
CA GLY A 462 -7.33 1.57 -11.40
C GLY A 462 -6.98 1.04 -12.78
N GLY A 463 -6.53 -0.22 -12.85
CA GLY A 463 -6.36 -0.97 -14.10
C GLY A 463 -5.25 -0.50 -15.04
N SER A 464 -4.42 0.45 -14.61
CA SER A 464 -3.41 1.08 -15.45
C SER A 464 -2.07 0.35 -15.36
N ASP A 465 -1.51 0.00 -16.52
CA ASP A 465 -0.15 -0.53 -16.65
C ASP A 465 0.82 0.47 -17.30
N VAL A 466 0.38 1.73 -17.47
CA VAL A 466 1.05 2.72 -18.33
C VAL A 466 2.00 3.66 -17.61
N VAL A 467 2.29 3.41 -16.33
CA VAL A 467 3.10 4.31 -15.51
C VAL A 467 4.09 3.54 -14.65
N LYS A 468 5.32 4.08 -14.57
CA LYS A 468 6.30 3.72 -13.53
C LYS A 468 6.58 4.96 -12.69
N THR A 469 6.63 4.79 -11.38
CA THR A 469 7.03 5.84 -10.45
C THR A 469 8.24 5.44 -9.62
N ALA A 470 8.93 6.47 -9.13
CA ALA A 470 9.94 6.42 -8.08
C ALA A 470 9.72 7.61 -7.14
N SER A 471 10.30 7.59 -5.93
CA SER A 471 10.12 8.71 -5.01
C SER A 471 11.31 8.99 -4.12
N ARG A 472 11.35 10.21 -3.56
CA ARG A 472 12.33 10.63 -2.57
C ARG A 472 11.71 11.55 -1.53
N LEU A 473 12.09 11.35 -0.27
CA LEU A 473 11.83 12.30 0.80
C LEU A 473 12.90 13.38 0.78
N LEU A 474 12.51 14.65 0.69
CA LEU A 474 13.45 15.77 0.74
C LEU A 474 13.48 16.38 2.15
N PRO A 475 14.62 16.31 2.85
CA PRO A 475 14.74 16.79 4.22
C PRO A 475 14.76 18.32 4.28
N ARG A 476 14.44 18.87 5.45
CA ARG A 476 14.40 20.31 5.73
C ARG A 476 15.68 21.05 5.32
N LYS A 477 16.84 20.42 5.46
CA LYS A 477 18.13 20.98 5.04
C LYS A 477 18.18 21.36 3.55
N VAL A 478 17.45 20.65 2.69
CA VAL A 478 17.37 20.94 1.25
C VAL A 478 16.74 22.31 1.02
N PHE A 479 15.75 22.68 1.82
CA PHE A 479 15.01 23.93 1.66
C PHE A 479 15.70 25.11 2.36
N ARG A 480 16.44 24.88 3.46
CA ARG A 480 17.15 25.94 4.19
C ARG A 480 18.43 26.41 3.51
N SER A 481 19.15 25.51 2.85
CA SER A 481 20.34 25.88 2.07
C SER A 481 19.93 26.49 0.73
N GLN A 482 20.39 27.71 0.42
CA GLN A 482 20.14 28.34 -0.87
C GLN A 482 20.68 27.51 -2.03
N GLU A 483 21.85 26.89 -1.85
CA GLU A 483 22.46 26.01 -2.85
C GLU A 483 21.60 24.77 -3.09
N LEU A 484 21.23 24.04 -2.03
CA LEU A 484 20.44 22.81 -2.16
C LEU A 484 19.02 23.10 -2.66
N ARG A 485 18.41 24.21 -2.25
CA ARG A 485 17.08 24.61 -2.72
C ARG A 485 17.11 24.96 -4.20
N ASN A 486 18.17 25.63 -4.67
CA ASN A 486 18.37 25.88 -6.10
C ASN A 486 18.61 24.57 -6.88
N ARG A 487 19.40 23.63 -6.35
CA ARG A 487 19.59 22.31 -6.96
C ARG A 487 18.29 21.51 -7.00
N ASN A 488 17.47 21.58 -5.95
CA ASN A 488 16.14 20.97 -5.92
C ASN A 488 15.23 21.53 -7.02
N PHE A 489 15.16 22.85 -7.14
CA PHE A 489 14.44 23.51 -8.22
C PHE A 489 14.94 23.06 -9.60
N LEU A 490 16.26 23.02 -9.81
CA LEU A 490 16.85 22.59 -11.08
C LEU A 490 16.56 21.13 -11.40
N ALA A 491 16.55 20.26 -10.38
CA ALA A 491 16.15 18.86 -10.55
C ALA A 491 14.69 18.76 -10.99
N HIS A 492 13.76 19.47 -10.34
CA HIS A 492 12.36 19.46 -10.79
C HIS A 492 12.22 19.91 -12.24
N LYS A 493 12.88 21.02 -12.61
CA LYS A 493 12.89 21.53 -13.98
C LYS A 493 13.47 20.51 -14.98
N ASP A 494 14.61 19.92 -14.68
CA ASP A 494 15.27 18.91 -15.54
C ASP A 494 14.40 17.66 -15.72
N ALA A 495 13.67 17.22 -14.70
CA ALA A 495 12.72 16.11 -14.80
C ALA A 495 11.70 16.38 -15.91
N ILE A 496 11.07 17.57 -15.84
CA ILE A 496 10.02 17.98 -16.76
C ILE A 496 10.57 18.16 -18.17
N GLU A 497 11.72 18.81 -18.33
CA GLU A 497 12.39 19.01 -19.62
C GLU A 497 12.79 17.67 -20.29
N LYS A 498 12.90 16.59 -19.51
CA LYS A 498 13.17 15.23 -20.02
C LYS A 498 11.91 14.36 -20.16
N GLY A 499 10.72 14.93 -20.00
CA GLY A 499 9.46 14.22 -20.20
C GLY A 499 9.04 13.34 -19.02
N LEU A 500 9.55 13.61 -17.82
CA LEU A 500 9.01 13.03 -16.57
C LEU A 500 7.93 13.96 -16.02
N PHE A 501 7.00 13.40 -15.26
CA PHE A 501 6.08 14.19 -14.44
C PHE A 501 6.46 14.09 -12.96
N ILE A 502 6.03 15.07 -12.18
CA ILE A 502 6.20 15.08 -10.73
C ILE A 502 4.82 15.18 -10.07
N ALA A 503 4.55 14.24 -9.17
CA ALA A 503 3.50 14.31 -8.16
C ALA A 503 4.18 14.55 -6.81
N GLY A 504 4.09 15.78 -6.31
CA GLY A 504 4.82 16.20 -5.12
C GLY A 504 3.92 16.61 -3.97
N PHE A 505 4.47 16.48 -2.77
CA PHE A 505 3.80 16.83 -1.53
C PHE A 505 4.68 17.76 -0.72
N HIS A 506 4.16 18.89 -0.24
CA HIS A 506 4.74 19.51 0.97
C HIS A 506 4.09 18.88 2.18
N ILE A 507 4.91 18.25 3.03
CA ILE A 507 4.43 17.39 4.10
C ILE A 507 5.54 17.17 5.12
N SER A 508 5.16 16.97 6.39
CA SER A 508 6.05 16.41 7.42
C SER A 508 5.43 15.19 8.08
N GLY A 509 6.26 14.21 8.45
CA GLY A 509 5.86 13.07 9.26
C GLY A 509 5.96 13.30 10.78
N THR A 510 6.26 14.51 11.25
CA THR A 510 6.47 14.79 12.69
C THR A 510 5.20 15.25 13.41
N GLY A 511 4.27 15.94 12.74
CA GLY A 511 3.07 16.47 13.39
C GLY A 511 3.35 17.62 14.37
N ILE A 512 2.77 18.80 14.17
CA ILE A 512 2.95 19.94 15.09
C ILE A 512 2.03 19.87 16.33
N SER A 513 0.96 19.09 16.26
CA SER A 513 -0.04 18.95 17.34
C SER A 513 0.23 17.76 18.26
N VAL A 514 1.12 16.84 17.88
CA VAL A 514 1.47 15.64 18.66
C VAL A 514 2.94 15.33 18.53
N LYS A 515 3.54 14.76 19.56
CA LYS A 515 4.91 14.26 19.48
C LYS A 515 4.92 12.91 18.76
N PRO A 516 5.81 12.68 17.78
CA PRO A 516 6.00 11.36 17.20
C PRO A 516 6.34 10.32 18.27
N PRO A 517 5.80 9.10 18.15
CA PRO A 517 6.28 7.98 18.94
C PRO A 517 7.74 7.70 18.62
N THR A 518 8.49 7.27 19.63
CA THR A 518 9.89 6.82 19.47
C THR A 518 9.96 5.30 19.31
N ASP A 519 8.83 4.59 19.42
CA ASP A 519 8.70 3.14 19.49
C ASP A 519 7.97 2.58 18.26
N ASN A 520 8.39 2.97 17.06
CA ASN A 520 7.93 2.36 15.82
C ASN A 520 9.01 2.27 14.74
N ALA A 521 8.70 1.58 13.65
CA ALA A 521 9.62 1.29 12.56
C ALA A 521 9.47 2.23 11.36
N VAL A 522 8.70 3.32 11.48
CA VAL A 522 8.59 4.36 10.44
C VAL A 522 10.00 4.82 10.06
N LEU A 523 10.27 4.87 8.75
CA LEU A 523 11.53 5.36 8.19
C LEU A 523 11.89 6.72 8.82
N PRO A 524 13.02 6.84 9.54
CA PRO A 524 13.35 8.06 10.29
C PRO A 524 13.45 9.33 9.44
N ALA A 525 13.73 9.22 8.14
CA ALA A 525 13.76 10.34 7.20
C ALA A 525 12.43 11.13 7.18
N TRP A 526 11.28 10.48 7.45
CA TRP A 526 9.99 11.17 7.58
C TRP A 526 9.97 12.25 8.67
N ARG A 527 10.83 12.14 9.68
CA ARG A 527 10.86 13.08 10.81
C ARG A 527 11.49 14.42 10.44
N ASP A 528 12.35 14.45 9.42
CA ASP A 528 12.99 15.67 8.89
C ASP A 528 12.48 16.07 7.50
N ALA A 529 11.65 15.24 6.87
CA ALA A 529 11.07 15.53 5.56
C ALA A 529 10.21 16.81 5.58
N LEU A 530 10.40 17.64 4.54
CA LEU A 530 9.49 18.72 4.14
C LEU A 530 8.76 18.39 2.84
N ALA A 531 9.27 17.41 2.08
CA ALA A 531 8.61 16.96 0.88
C ALA A 531 8.68 15.45 0.73
N HIS A 532 7.64 14.90 0.12
CA HIS A 532 7.65 13.62 -0.55
C HIS A 532 7.47 13.91 -2.04
N VAL A 533 8.40 13.49 -2.88
CA VAL A 533 8.41 13.80 -4.31
C VAL A 533 8.37 12.50 -5.08
N ILE A 534 7.29 12.26 -5.80
CA ILE A 534 7.13 11.14 -6.73
C ILE A 534 7.46 11.66 -8.12
N VAL A 535 8.31 10.93 -8.84
CA VAL A 535 8.66 11.19 -10.23
C VAL A 535 8.25 9.99 -11.06
N GLY A 536 7.62 10.23 -12.20
CA GLY A 536 7.11 9.16 -13.05
C GLY A 536 7.35 9.36 -14.53
N SER A 537 7.31 8.24 -15.24
CA SER A 537 7.31 8.17 -16.71
C SER A 537 6.16 7.29 -17.16
N GLU A 538 5.63 7.60 -18.34
CA GLU A 538 4.42 7.00 -18.86
C GLU A 538 4.62 6.49 -20.27
N TRP A 539 3.74 5.57 -20.67
CA TRP A 539 3.74 4.97 -21.99
C TRP A 539 2.31 4.64 -22.43
N ASN A 540 2.13 3.87 -23.51
CA ASN A 540 0.81 3.46 -23.99
C ASN A 540 0.52 2.01 -23.60
N PHE A 541 -0.75 1.66 -23.44
CA PHE A 541 -1.17 0.26 -23.19
C PHE A 541 -0.63 -0.73 -24.24
N THR A 542 -0.35 -0.27 -25.47
CA THR A 542 0.22 -1.08 -26.55
C THR A 542 1.76 -1.09 -26.58
N SER A 543 2.43 -0.43 -25.65
CA SER A 543 3.91 -0.37 -25.59
C SER A 543 4.53 -1.72 -25.24
N SER A 544 5.65 -2.01 -25.90
CA SER A 544 6.42 -3.24 -25.69
C SER A 544 7.11 -3.30 -24.32
N TRP A 545 7.47 -4.51 -23.87
CA TRP A 545 8.29 -4.68 -22.67
C TRP A 545 9.66 -3.98 -22.77
N GLU A 546 10.23 -3.82 -23.97
CA GLU A 546 11.46 -3.04 -24.17
C GLU A 546 11.24 -1.56 -23.83
N THR A 547 10.13 -0.98 -24.29
CA THR A 547 9.74 0.40 -23.94
C THR A 547 9.55 0.54 -22.44
N VAL A 548 8.76 -0.36 -21.82
CA VAL A 548 8.51 -0.35 -20.37
C VAL A 548 9.82 -0.47 -19.59
N HIS A 549 10.72 -1.37 -20.00
CA HIS A 549 12.01 -1.58 -19.37
C HIS A 549 12.89 -0.33 -19.44
N ASN A 550 13.04 0.25 -20.64
CA ASN A 550 13.88 1.44 -20.85
C ASN A 550 13.33 2.66 -20.11
N SER A 551 12.01 2.89 -20.14
CA SER A 551 11.37 3.98 -19.39
C SER A 551 11.50 3.78 -17.88
N SER A 552 11.37 2.54 -17.39
CA SER A 552 11.54 2.24 -15.96
C SER A 552 12.97 2.52 -15.49
N LEU A 553 13.98 2.05 -16.23
CA LEU A 553 15.39 2.36 -15.93
C LEU A 553 15.69 3.85 -16.02
N PHE A 554 15.07 4.55 -16.97
CA PHE A 554 15.24 5.99 -17.10
C PHE A 554 14.77 6.72 -15.83
N VAL A 555 13.59 6.38 -15.30
CA VAL A 555 13.10 6.93 -14.02
C VAL A 555 14.07 6.59 -12.88
N THR A 556 14.45 5.32 -12.72
CA THR A 556 15.34 4.86 -11.64
C THR A 556 16.68 5.61 -11.64
N ASN A 557 17.29 5.76 -12.81
CA ASN A 557 18.58 6.45 -12.98
C ASN A 557 18.44 7.96 -12.77
N TRP A 558 17.35 8.57 -13.27
CA TRP A 558 17.13 10.01 -13.13
C TRP A 558 17.03 10.44 -11.66
N MET A 559 16.47 9.58 -10.79
CA MET A 559 16.32 9.85 -9.37
C MET A 559 17.63 10.17 -8.63
N ASP A 560 18.80 9.87 -9.20
CA ASP A 560 20.11 10.29 -8.65
C ASP A 560 20.17 11.81 -8.45
N ALA A 561 19.51 12.61 -9.30
CA ALA A 561 19.42 14.06 -9.12
C ALA A 561 18.81 14.46 -7.77
N LEU A 562 17.82 13.71 -7.28
CA LEU A 562 17.21 13.92 -5.97
C LEU A 562 18.00 13.24 -4.83
N ARG A 563 18.61 12.07 -5.09
CA ARG A 563 19.48 11.39 -4.11
C ARG A 563 20.69 12.25 -3.75
N ASP A 564 21.32 12.89 -4.73
CA ASP A 564 22.54 13.72 -4.56
C ASP A 564 22.32 14.95 -3.66
N ILE A 565 21.11 15.50 -3.61
CA ILE A 565 20.78 16.62 -2.71
C ILE A 565 20.25 16.16 -1.35
N SER A 566 19.93 14.88 -1.22
CA SER A 566 19.32 14.28 -0.02
C SER A 566 19.94 12.93 0.37
N PRO A 567 21.28 12.77 0.42
CA PRO A 567 21.92 11.45 0.52
C PRO A 567 21.50 10.69 1.79
N ASP A 568 21.37 11.38 2.92
CA ASP A 568 21.01 10.79 4.22
C ASP A 568 19.49 10.61 4.42
N SER A 569 18.70 10.77 3.36
CA SER A 569 17.24 10.61 3.39
C SER A 569 16.84 9.20 2.91
N GLY A 570 15.59 9.03 2.51
CA GLY A 570 15.10 7.79 1.93
C GLY A 570 13.89 8.01 1.02
N ALA A 571 13.15 6.93 0.77
CA ALA A 571 11.97 6.91 -0.09
C ALA A 571 10.81 6.21 0.63
N TYR A 572 9.59 6.61 0.33
CA TYR A 572 8.42 6.01 0.94
C TYR A 572 8.08 4.67 0.28
N MET A 573 8.37 3.55 0.96
CA MET A 573 8.26 2.18 0.43
C MET A 573 6.93 1.78 -0.23
N SER A 574 5.84 2.51 0.01
CA SER A 574 4.52 2.23 -0.58
C SER A 574 4.32 2.93 -1.93
N GLU A 575 5.14 3.93 -2.24
CA GLU A 575 5.09 4.79 -3.44
C GLU A 575 6.51 5.03 -3.96
N ALA A 576 7.39 4.04 -3.83
CA ALA A 576 8.80 4.13 -4.20
C ALA A 576 9.17 3.10 -5.26
N ASP A 577 10.38 3.25 -5.79
CA ASP A 577 10.86 2.44 -6.89
C ASP A 577 11.18 1.00 -6.45
N LEU A 578 10.58 0.01 -7.12
CA LEU A 578 11.00 -1.39 -7.05
C LEU A 578 12.51 -1.58 -7.27
N LEU A 579 13.12 -0.71 -8.07
CA LEU A 579 14.54 -0.75 -8.46
C LEU A 579 15.43 0.19 -7.63
N GLU A 580 14.91 0.72 -6.51
CA GLU A 580 15.66 1.65 -5.65
C GLU A 580 17.02 1.06 -5.24
N PRO A 581 18.15 1.75 -5.54
CA PRO A 581 19.46 1.31 -5.08
C PRO A 581 19.55 1.39 -3.56
N ASN A 582 20.25 0.45 -2.93
CA ASN A 582 20.36 0.35 -1.48
C ASN A 582 18.98 0.35 -0.79
N LEU A 583 18.03 -0.37 -1.37
CA LEU A 583 16.61 -0.41 -0.97
C LEU A 583 16.40 -0.52 0.54
N GLN A 584 17.19 -1.35 1.22
CA GLN A 584 17.13 -1.55 2.66
C GLN A 584 17.32 -0.23 3.43
N GLU A 585 18.32 0.56 3.05
CA GLU A 585 18.58 1.87 3.64
C GLU A 585 17.51 2.88 3.20
N ALA A 586 17.16 2.90 1.92
CA ALA A 586 16.21 3.87 1.39
C ALA A 586 14.81 3.74 2.03
N PHE A 587 14.33 2.50 2.27
CA PHE A 587 12.95 2.26 2.71
C PHE A 587 12.83 2.11 4.23
N TYR A 588 13.90 1.68 4.90
CA TYR A 588 13.87 1.35 6.33
C TYR A 588 14.95 2.06 7.14
N GLY A 589 16.01 2.56 6.50
CA GLY A 589 17.13 3.24 7.14
C GLY A 589 17.76 2.41 8.26
N VAL A 590 18.07 3.08 9.38
CA VAL A 590 18.67 2.45 10.57
C VAL A 590 17.80 1.34 11.20
N ASN A 591 16.53 1.24 10.84
CA ASN A 591 15.63 0.20 11.36
C ASN A 591 15.87 -1.16 10.69
N TYR A 592 16.52 -1.21 9.52
CA TYR A 592 16.59 -2.44 8.72
C TYR A 592 17.20 -3.64 9.43
N PRO A 593 18.35 -3.54 10.13
CA PRO A 593 18.96 -4.69 10.78
C PRO A 593 18.02 -5.36 11.80
N ARG A 594 17.30 -4.56 12.59
CA ARG A 594 16.32 -5.06 13.55
C ARG A 594 15.08 -5.64 12.87
N LEU A 595 14.60 -4.99 11.81
CA LEU A 595 13.46 -5.51 11.03
C LEU A 595 13.79 -6.88 10.44
N TYR A 596 14.98 -7.05 9.87
CA TYR A 596 15.44 -8.31 9.31
C TYR A 596 15.60 -9.38 10.40
N GLU A 597 16.19 -9.06 11.55
CA GLU A 597 16.25 -9.99 12.69
C GLU A 597 14.85 -10.50 13.10
N LEU A 598 13.87 -9.61 13.20
CA LEU A 598 12.49 -9.97 13.54
C LEU A 598 11.81 -10.78 12.43
N LYS A 599 12.07 -10.45 11.16
CA LYS A 599 11.62 -11.26 10.02
C LYS A 599 12.12 -12.69 10.14
N GLN A 600 13.40 -12.89 10.47
CA GLN A 600 13.98 -14.22 10.65
C GLN A 600 13.46 -14.93 11.91
N LYS A 601 13.11 -14.18 12.96
CA LYS A 601 12.47 -14.73 14.18
C LYS A 601 11.05 -15.23 13.91
N TYR A 602 10.24 -14.46 13.21
CA TYR A 602 8.80 -14.73 13.05
C TYR A 602 8.44 -15.50 11.78
N ASP A 603 9.21 -15.36 10.71
CA ASP A 603 9.03 -16.07 9.45
C ASP A 603 10.39 -16.52 8.86
N PRO A 604 11.07 -17.46 9.53
CA PRO A 604 12.35 -18.01 9.04
C PRO A 604 12.22 -18.77 7.72
N THR A 605 11.00 -19.10 7.29
CA THR A 605 10.73 -19.89 6.09
C THR A 605 10.47 -19.05 4.85
N GLY A 606 10.37 -17.72 4.99
CA GLY A 606 9.96 -16.83 3.90
C GLY A 606 8.57 -17.15 3.37
N LEU A 607 7.61 -17.46 4.25
CA LEU A 607 6.21 -17.68 3.89
C LEU A 607 5.59 -16.37 3.37
N PHE A 608 5.81 -15.28 4.10
CA PHE A 608 5.33 -13.96 3.76
C PHE A 608 6.39 -13.24 2.94
N PHE A 609 6.32 -13.41 1.63
CA PHE A 609 7.15 -12.70 0.68
C PHE A 609 6.33 -11.60 0.01
N ALA A 610 6.96 -10.44 -0.18
CA ALA A 610 6.50 -9.44 -1.14
C ALA A 610 7.73 -8.72 -1.70
N LEU A 611 7.65 -8.24 -2.94
CA LEU A 611 8.72 -7.44 -3.52
C LEU A 611 9.03 -6.24 -2.61
N THR A 612 10.32 -5.92 -2.46
CA THR A 612 10.86 -4.85 -1.60
C THR A 612 10.58 -4.97 -0.10
N ALA A 613 9.83 -5.98 0.36
CA ALA A 613 9.56 -6.16 1.79
C ALA A 613 10.81 -6.59 2.56
N VAL A 614 10.78 -6.47 3.88
CA VAL A 614 11.88 -6.93 4.76
C VAL A 614 12.16 -8.42 4.51
N GLY A 615 13.41 -8.76 4.19
CA GLY A 615 13.84 -10.12 3.87
C GLY A 615 13.51 -10.58 2.46
N ALA A 616 13.00 -9.71 1.59
CA ALA A 616 12.76 -10.04 0.18
C ALA A 616 14.06 -10.33 -0.58
N GLU A 617 15.21 -9.86 -0.09
CA GLU A 617 16.53 -10.12 -0.67
C GLU A 617 16.92 -11.61 -0.67
N ASP A 618 16.33 -12.42 0.23
CA ASP A 618 16.56 -13.87 0.31
C ASP A 618 15.89 -14.63 -0.84
N TRP A 619 15.01 -13.96 -1.61
CA TRP A 619 14.18 -14.56 -2.65
C TRP A 619 14.24 -13.77 -3.97
N GLU A 620 13.95 -14.46 -5.06
CA GLU A 620 13.79 -13.89 -6.39
C GLU A 620 12.51 -14.41 -7.06
N VAL A 621 11.86 -13.54 -7.81
CA VAL A 621 10.81 -13.96 -8.75
C VAL A 621 11.47 -14.20 -10.09
N GLN A 622 11.54 -15.46 -10.50
CA GLN A 622 12.00 -15.88 -11.82
C GLN A 622 10.87 -15.60 -12.83
N VAL A 623 10.77 -14.34 -13.25
CA VAL A 623 9.72 -13.83 -14.13
C VAL A 623 9.74 -14.53 -15.49
N THR A 624 8.57 -14.72 -16.08
CA THR A 624 8.43 -15.30 -17.43
C THR A 624 8.39 -14.26 -18.54
N ASP A 625 8.27 -12.99 -18.17
CA ASP A 625 8.34 -11.86 -19.09
C ASP A 625 9.80 -11.60 -19.53
N PRO A 626 10.05 -10.90 -20.64
CA PRO A 626 11.39 -10.48 -21.05
C PRO A 626 11.91 -9.32 -20.18
N LEU A 627 11.83 -9.49 -18.87
CA LEU A 627 12.28 -8.56 -17.84
C LEU A 627 13.30 -9.26 -16.92
N PRO A 628 14.15 -8.51 -16.21
CA PRO A 628 14.99 -9.09 -15.17
C PRO A 628 14.16 -9.66 -14.02
N TYR A 629 14.77 -10.56 -13.24
CA TYR A 629 14.11 -11.17 -12.08
C TYR A 629 13.65 -10.12 -11.06
N SER A 630 12.53 -10.42 -10.41
CA SER A 630 11.91 -9.55 -9.39
C SER A 630 11.47 -8.17 -9.87
N TRP A 631 11.26 -7.98 -11.18
CA TRP A 631 10.65 -6.75 -11.74
C TRP A 631 9.12 -6.75 -11.72
N ASN A 632 8.51 -7.93 -11.55
CA ASN A 632 7.08 -8.11 -11.34
C ASN A 632 6.85 -9.45 -10.62
N ASN A 633 5.58 -9.85 -10.48
CA ASN A 633 5.20 -11.07 -9.78
C ASN A 633 4.85 -12.26 -10.70
N ASN A 634 4.98 -12.11 -12.02
CA ASN A 634 4.61 -13.09 -13.04
C ASN A 634 5.72 -14.15 -13.23
N GLY A 635 6.06 -14.86 -12.15
CA GLY A 635 7.14 -15.83 -12.15
C GLY A 635 7.15 -16.76 -10.95
N ARG A 636 7.99 -17.79 -11.02
CA ARG A 636 8.19 -18.70 -9.88
C ARG A 636 8.98 -17.99 -8.79
N LEU A 637 8.51 -18.07 -7.55
CA LEU A 637 9.24 -17.56 -6.40
C LEU A 637 10.28 -18.59 -5.95
N CYS A 638 11.56 -18.23 -6.05
CA CYS A 638 12.69 -19.07 -5.70
C CYS A 638 13.59 -18.38 -4.67
N PRO A 639 14.32 -19.12 -3.85
CA PRO A 639 15.37 -18.55 -3.02
C PRO A 639 16.52 -18.09 -3.91
N LYS A 640 17.19 -16.99 -3.58
CA LYS A 640 18.41 -16.62 -4.30
C LYS A 640 19.51 -17.61 -3.98
N SER A 641 20.21 -18.08 -5.02
CA SER A 641 21.45 -18.84 -4.86
C SER A 641 22.50 -17.94 -4.19
N ALA A 642 23.16 -18.47 -3.15
CA ALA A 642 24.20 -17.79 -2.38
C ALA A 642 25.45 -17.45 -3.21
#